data_AF-A0A2E5LSB8-F1
#
_entry.id   AF-A0A2E5LSB8-F1
#
_cell.length_a   1.000
_cell.length_b   1.000
_cell.length_c   1.000
_cell.angle_alpha   90.00
_cell.angle_beta   90.00
_cell.angle_gamma   90.00
#
_symmetry.space_group_name_H-M   'P 1'
#
loop_
_entity.id
_entity.type
_entity.pdbx_description
1 polymer ?
#
loop_
_entity_poly.entity_id
_entity_poly.type
_entity_poly.pdbx_seq_one_letter_code
_entity_poly.pdbx_strand_id
1 'polypeptide(L)'
;MNNRTSTVSDPISREVIRNRLESIVREMAEVTLRTARSAVVYTGRDFSCGILTKERDLLAVGTSIPIHIFPIIWQVNLTVAKFQETIEEGDIFIGNDPYDGGTHLNDVLIFMPVFFRGQLVAYAANRAHWYDVGGMVPGSISGNAREIYQEGLRIPPMQIGSHGTLNEEILQFILKNVRVPDQTRGDIFAQVASCKIAIDRIQGLLTRYEPETAMQHWTDILDLSERRMRMIIQSLPDGSSCYEGYLDNDGVSKQQRVIRVNTEIADDTIHVDYSGSAEESQGPLNVSEVLAHCFAFMGVKASLDPEGSINSGSFRPISVTAPKHSMLNASEPSPAAGMAELGQASIFVMQALSNVAPRTVSAGEGAGANHQNLFGIDNRQGVPKRYIYYDYPGGGGGGRYDKDGLDFVRSLRSGNVNIQPVEVLESLFPIRFNQYELRKNSGGPGQFRGGMGVVREYTIPSSGTISFLGDHAIVPATGLSQGHPGLTAKWELIRSGKNRLISPRFHSKATGFSLSRSDIIRISTQGGGGYGDPLLRSPNLVLQDYLEDKISLDHARAKYGVVLDGIPPTINLEETNTLRTTLDQKKLTLNISIKAVRKFSNGVRVGYLNLPTVDPTLTDRALVQVYLPEISNPVVLRIIHKASLPANTLQIDKQMANLFLLTEKSRIIVQPLE
;
A
#
# COMPACT_ATOMS: atom_id res chain seq x y z
N MET A 1 -32.84 -41.14 20.42
CA MET A 1 -33.77 -40.63 19.39
C MET A 1 -33.00 -39.66 18.52
N ASN A 2 -32.80 -40.04 17.26
CA ASN A 2 -32.06 -39.29 16.25
C ASN A 2 -32.84 -38.03 15.84
N ASN A 3 -32.39 -36.85 16.27
CA ASN A 3 -32.77 -35.63 15.58
C ASN A 3 -31.87 -35.47 14.34
N ARG A 4 -32.30 -36.09 13.24
CA ARG A 4 -31.94 -35.64 11.90
C ARG A 4 -32.62 -34.29 11.68
N THR A 5 -31.98 -33.21 12.12
CA THR A 5 -32.33 -31.86 11.68
C THR A 5 -31.71 -31.65 10.30
N SER A 6 -32.59 -31.34 9.35
CA SER A 6 -32.39 -30.92 7.96
C SER A 6 -30.99 -30.43 7.56
N THR A 7 -30.53 -30.92 6.41
CA THR A 7 -29.41 -30.51 5.56
C THR A 7 -29.55 -29.09 4.98
N VAL A 8 -29.95 -28.12 5.80
CA VAL A 8 -30.05 -26.70 5.44
C VAL A 8 -29.06 -25.95 6.31
N SER A 9 -28.17 -25.19 5.66
CA SER A 9 -27.16 -24.28 6.23
C SER A 9 -27.55 -23.75 7.61
N ASP A 10 -27.07 -24.42 8.67
CA ASP A 10 -27.21 -23.90 10.04
C ASP A 10 -26.29 -22.68 10.16
N PRO A 11 -26.84 -21.46 10.27
CA PRO A 11 -26.02 -20.27 10.36
C PRO A 11 -25.12 -20.30 11.59
N ILE A 12 -25.53 -20.97 12.67
CA ILE A 12 -24.72 -21.08 13.89
C ILE A 12 -23.45 -21.91 13.60
N SER A 13 -23.60 -23.11 13.05
CA SER A 13 -22.47 -23.99 12.69
C SER A 13 -21.54 -23.34 11.67
N ARG A 14 -22.09 -22.66 10.64
CA ARG A 14 -21.27 -21.90 9.67
C ARG A 14 -20.42 -20.84 10.34
N GLU A 15 -20.99 -20.03 11.22
CA GLU A 15 -20.26 -18.98 11.93
C GLU A 15 -19.22 -19.56 12.89
N VAL A 16 -19.52 -20.67 13.57
CA VAL A 16 -18.56 -21.39 14.43
C VAL A 16 -17.38 -21.90 13.61
N ILE A 17 -17.63 -22.50 12.44
CA ILE A 17 -16.58 -23.00 11.53
C ILE A 17 -15.75 -21.83 10.99
N ARG A 18 -16.37 -20.73 10.54
CA ARG A 18 -15.64 -19.54 10.07
C ARG A 18 -14.69 -19.01 11.14
N ASN A 19 -15.20 -18.77 12.36
CA ASN A 19 -14.39 -18.29 13.48
C ASN A 19 -13.28 -19.28 13.85
N ARG A 20 -13.53 -20.60 13.72
CA ARG A 20 -12.52 -21.62 13.97
C ARG A 20 -11.42 -21.57 12.92
N LEU A 21 -11.74 -21.44 11.63
CA LEU A 21 -10.75 -21.28 10.56
C LEU A 21 -9.88 -20.03 10.77
N GLU A 22 -10.49 -18.88 11.08
CA GLU A 22 -9.73 -17.67 11.43
C GLU A 22 -8.83 -17.88 12.66
N SER A 23 -9.32 -18.64 13.65
CA SER A 23 -8.51 -18.99 14.83
C SER A 23 -7.31 -19.88 14.48
N ILE A 24 -7.46 -20.78 13.51
CA ILE A 24 -6.34 -21.60 13.02
C ILE A 24 -5.30 -20.69 12.37
N VAL A 25 -5.73 -19.74 11.53
CA VAL A 25 -4.79 -18.79 10.91
C VAL A 25 -4.11 -17.88 11.92
N ARG A 26 -4.79 -17.47 13.00
CA ARG A 26 -4.15 -16.76 14.12
C ARG A 26 -3.09 -17.61 14.82
N GLU A 27 -3.34 -18.90 15.00
CA GLU A 27 -2.37 -19.83 15.58
C GLU A 27 -1.16 -20.05 14.66
N MET A 28 -1.40 -20.18 13.35
CA MET A 28 -0.34 -20.20 12.33
C MET A 28 0.57 -18.97 12.44
N ALA A 29 -0.02 -17.78 12.58
CA ALA A 29 0.71 -16.54 12.70
C ALA A 29 1.54 -16.46 13.98
N GLU A 30 1.00 -16.91 15.12
CA GLU A 30 1.72 -16.92 16.39
C GLU A 30 2.92 -17.89 16.36
N VAL A 31 2.76 -19.04 15.69
CA VAL A 31 3.86 -20.01 15.48
C VAL A 31 4.96 -19.37 14.64
N THR A 32 4.61 -18.70 13.54
CA THR A 32 5.59 -17.97 12.72
C THR A 32 6.32 -16.92 13.53
N LEU A 33 5.60 -16.08 14.28
CA LEU A 33 6.20 -15.03 15.12
C LEU A 33 7.19 -15.57 16.14
N ARG A 34 6.83 -16.65 16.85
CA ARG A 34 7.65 -17.17 17.96
C ARG A 34 8.85 -17.99 17.51
N THR A 35 8.84 -18.50 16.28
CA THR A 35 9.87 -19.43 15.79
C THR A 35 10.76 -18.86 14.69
N ALA A 36 10.36 -17.74 14.09
CA ALA A 36 11.18 -17.01 13.13
C ALA A 36 12.46 -16.46 13.79
N ARG A 37 13.48 -16.23 12.95
CA ARG A 37 14.79 -15.73 13.41
C ARG A 37 15.12 -14.33 12.91
N SER A 38 14.35 -13.83 11.94
CA SER A 38 14.53 -12.48 11.40
C SER A 38 13.62 -11.46 12.07
N ALA A 39 14.15 -10.28 12.43
CA ALA A 39 13.36 -9.26 13.11
C ALA A 39 12.28 -8.64 12.20
N VAL A 40 12.40 -8.81 10.88
CA VAL A 40 11.35 -8.47 9.91
C VAL A 40 10.09 -9.33 10.12
N VAL A 41 10.25 -10.60 10.48
CA VAL A 41 9.12 -11.48 10.81
C VAL A 41 8.69 -11.35 12.27
N TYR A 42 9.57 -11.61 13.26
CA TYR A 42 9.13 -11.73 14.66
C TYR A 42 8.77 -10.39 15.33
N THR A 43 9.42 -9.29 14.95
CA THR A 43 9.10 -7.94 15.46
C THR A 43 8.27 -7.16 14.45
N GLY A 44 8.68 -7.20 13.18
CA GLY A 44 8.08 -6.47 12.07
C GLY A 44 6.75 -7.03 11.58
N ARG A 45 6.48 -8.31 11.84
CA ARG A 45 5.25 -9.01 11.40
C ARG A 45 5.05 -8.99 9.88
N ASP A 46 6.14 -8.97 9.11
CA ASP A 46 6.09 -8.95 7.65
C ASP A 46 5.85 -10.34 7.05
N PHE A 47 4.66 -10.90 7.30
CA PHE A 47 4.22 -12.18 6.79
C PHE A 47 2.70 -12.26 6.76
N SER A 48 2.16 -13.28 6.10
CA SER A 48 0.72 -13.56 6.04
C SER A 48 0.46 -15.05 5.94
N CYS A 49 -0.55 -15.50 6.66
CA CYS A 49 -0.99 -16.90 6.69
C CYS A 49 -2.38 -17.01 6.08
N GLY A 50 -2.64 -18.10 5.36
CA GLY A 50 -3.94 -18.35 4.75
C GLY A 50 -4.25 -19.84 4.64
N ILE A 51 -5.54 -20.15 4.62
CA ILE A 51 -6.08 -21.47 4.32
C ILE A 51 -6.85 -21.37 3.02
N LEU A 52 -6.55 -22.26 2.08
CA LEU A 52 -7.26 -22.37 0.82
C LEU A 52 -8.03 -23.68 0.76
N THR A 53 -9.18 -23.71 0.07
CA THR A 53 -9.91 -24.94 -0.24
C THR A 53 -9.11 -25.82 -1.20
N LYS A 54 -9.54 -27.07 -1.42
CA LYS A 54 -8.95 -27.94 -2.46
C LYS A 54 -9.11 -27.35 -3.88
N GLU A 55 -10.14 -26.53 -4.10
CA GLU A 55 -10.35 -25.78 -5.35
C GLU A 55 -9.41 -24.57 -5.48
N ARG A 56 -8.60 -24.28 -4.44
CA ARG A 56 -7.62 -23.19 -4.33
C ARG A 56 -8.26 -21.82 -4.13
N ASP A 57 -9.47 -21.80 -3.57
CA ASP A 57 -10.11 -20.58 -3.09
C ASP A 57 -9.58 -20.22 -1.70
N LEU A 58 -9.17 -18.96 -1.49
CA LEU A 58 -8.83 -18.48 -0.15
C LEU A 58 -10.09 -18.51 0.71
N LEU A 59 -10.06 -19.33 1.75
CA LEU A 59 -11.18 -19.55 2.66
C LEU A 59 -11.07 -18.67 3.91
N ALA A 60 -9.87 -18.62 4.49
CA ALA A 60 -9.60 -17.83 5.68
C ALA A 60 -8.20 -17.22 5.61
N VAL A 61 -8.11 -15.98 6.09
CA VAL A 61 -6.88 -15.23 6.27
C VAL A 61 -6.93 -14.57 7.64
N GLY A 62 -5.78 -14.45 8.29
CA GLY A 62 -5.67 -13.79 9.59
C GLY A 62 -5.41 -12.30 9.43
N THR A 63 -5.15 -11.64 10.54
CA THR A 63 -4.48 -10.33 10.61
C THR A 63 -3.19 -10.38 9.77
N SER A 64 -3.26 -9.88 8.54
CA SER A 64 -2.26 -10.10 7.47
C SER A 64 -1.91 -8.80 6.76
N ILE A 65 -1.06 -8.91 5.75
CA ILE A 65 -0.63 -7.83 4.88
C ILE A 65 -1.46 -7.94 3.60
N PRO A 66 -2.31 -6.96 3.28
CA PRO A 66 -3.24 -7.06 2.16
C PRO A 66 -2.59 -7.43 0.83
N ILE A 67 -1.38 -6.92 0.59
CA ILE A 67 -0.66 -7.21 -0.66
C ILE A 67 -0.22 -8.68 -0.80
N HIS A 68 -0.15 -9.45 0.29
CA HIS A 68 0.18 -10.88 0.24
C HIS A 68 -1.00 -11.76 -0.15
N ILE A 69 -2.23 -11.28 0.05
CA ILE A 69 -3.42 -12.12 0.12
C ILE A 69 -3.76 -12.72 -1.25
N PHE A 70 -3.95 -11.88 -2.26
CA PHE A 70 -4.27 -12.37 -3.60
C PHE A 70 -3.11 -13.13 -4.27
N PRO A 71 -1.85 -12.68 -4.15
CA PRO A 71 -0.70 -13.46 -4.63
C PRO A 71 -0.57 -14.87 -4.03
N ILE A 72 -1.03 -15.11 -2.79
CA ILE A 72 -1.10 -16.49 -2.25
C ILE A 72 -2.02 -17.35 -3.12
N ILE A 73 -3.23 -16.85 -3.45
CA ILE A 73 -4.20 -17.57 -4.30
C ILE A 73 -3.57 -17.91 -5.65
N TRP A 74 -2.97 -16.92 -6.30
CA TRP A 74 -2.43 -17.08 -7.64
C TRP A 74 -1.26 -18.06 -7.68
N GLN A 75 -0.30 -17.91 -6.77
CA GLN A 75 0.89 -18.75 -6.76
C GLN A 75 0.57 -20.20 -6.36
N VAL A 76 -0.35 -20.43 -5.41
CA VAL A 76 -0.85 -21.78 -5.11
C VAL A 76 -1.54 -22.38 -6.34
N ASN A 77 -2.34 -21.61 -7.07
CA ASN A 77 -2.97 -22.08 -8.31
C ASN A 77 -1.94 -22.52 -9.36
N LEU A 78 -0.93 -21.71 -9.62
CA LEU A 78 0.14 -22.02 -10.58
C LEU A 78 0.96 -23.24 -10.15
N THR A 79 1.35 -23.32 -8.87
CA THR A 79 2.09 -24.47 -8.36
C THR A 79 1.25 -25.74 -8.43
N VAL A 80 0.01 -25.72 -7.96
CA VAL A 80 -0.85 -26.91 -7.97
C VAL A 80 -1.12 -27.37 -9.40
N ALA A 81 -1.36 -26.47 -10.36
CA ALA A 81 -1.53 -26.85 -11.77
C ALA A 81 -0.34 -27.64 -12.33
N LYS A 82 0.89 -27.31 -11.88
CA LYS A 82 2.12 -28.01 -12.27
C LYS A 82 2.28 -29.39 -11.63
N PHE A 83 1.76 -29.60 -10.42
CA PHE A 83 1.96 -30.81 -9.63
C PHE A 83 0.68 -31.63 -9.39
N GLN A 84 -0.46 -31.28 -10.01
CA GLN A 84 -1.79 -31.82 -9.67
C GLN A 84 -1.88 -33.35 -9.66
N GLU A 85 -1.07 -34.03 -10.47
CA GLU A 85 -1.06 -35.51 -10.58
C GLU A 85 -0.12 -36.17 -9.55
N THR A 86 0.74 -35.40 -8.89
CA THR A 86 1.82 -35.90 -8.02
C THR A 86 1.82 -35.28 -6.63
N ILE A 87 0.77 -34.54 -6.25
CA ILE A 87 0.65 -33.97 -4.89
C ILE A 87 0.38 -35.10 -3.90
N GLU A 88 1.25 -35.23 -2.90
CA GLU A 88 1.15 -36.22 -1.83
C GLU A 88 1.06 -35.57 -0.44
N GLU A 89 0.63 -36.36 0.54
CA GLU A 89 0.60 -35.93 1.94
C GLU A 89 2.01 -35.65 2.47
N GLY A 90 2.19 -34.46 3.05
CA GLY A 90 3.47 -34.03 3.61
C GLY A 90 4.39 -33.31 2.61
N ASP A 91 3.96 -33.10 1.38
CA ASP A 91 4.69 -32.25 0.43
C ASP A 91 4.82 -30.81 0.93
N ILE A 92 5.95 -30.18 0.60
CA ILE A 92 6.24 -28.80 0.94
C ILE A 92 6.59 -28.07 -0.35
N PHE A 93 5.83 -27.04 -0.69
CA PHE A 93 6.03 -26.23 -1.88
C PHE A 93 6.58 -24.85 -1.52
N ILE A 94 7.35 -24.27 -2.44
CA ILE A 94 7.97 -22.94 -2.31
C ILE A 94 7.89 -22.16 -3.63
N GLY A 95 7.86 -20.83 -3.55
CA GLY A 95 8.05 -19.93 -4.69
C GLY A 95 8.12 -18.47 -4.27
N ASN A 96 8.81 -17.63 -5.06
CA ASN A 96 8.88 -16.18 -4.82
C ASN A 96 8.85 -15.33 -6.11
N ASP A 97 9.01 -15.96 -7.28
CA ASP A 97 9.17 -15.22 -8.54
C ASP A 97 7.91 -14.39 -8.89
N PRO A 98 8.02 -13.05 -9.08
CA PRO A 98 6.89 -12.21 -9.47
C PRO A 98 6.21 -12.64 -10.78
N TYR A 99 6.97 -13.22 -11.70
CA TYR A 99 6.45 -13.74 -12.97
C TYR A 99 5.67 -15.05 -12.81
N ASP A 100 5.85 -15.73 -11.67
CA ASP A 100 5.10 -16.92 -11.26
C ASP A 100 4.12 -16.61 -10.09
N GLY A 101 3.60 -15.39 -10.03
CA GLY A 101 2.60 -14.96 -9.06
C GLY A 101 3.12 -14.57 -7.68
N GLY A 102 4.43 -14.35 -7.54
CA GLY A 102 5.02 -13.65 -6.40
C GLY A 102 4.70 -12.15 -6.39
N THR A 103 5.13 -11.45 -5.33
CA THR A 103 5.01 -10.00 -5.18
C THR A 103 6.31 -9.31 -5.62
N HIS A 104 7.38 -9.57 -4.86
CA HIS A 104 8.80 -9.35 -5.17
C HIS A 104 9.59 -10.54 -4.62
N LEU A 105 10.88 -10.63 -4.95
CA LEU A 105 11.68 -11.82 -4.60
C LEU A 105 11.86 -12.04 -3.09
N ASN A 106 11.77 -10.99 -2.27
CA ASN A 106 11.92 -11.15 -0.82
C ASN A 106 10.70 -11.81 -0.17
N ASP A 107 9.50 -11.76 -0.77
CA ASP A 107 8.31 -12.38 -0.19
C ASP A 107 8.16 -13.82 -0.67
N VAL A 108 8.63 -14.76 0.14
CA VAL A 108 8.65 -16.17 -0.21
C VAL A 108 7.42 -16.87 0.32
N LEU A 109 6.66 -17.52 -0.57
CA LEU A 109 5.55 -18.39 -0.22
C LEU A 109 6.06 -19.79 0.08
N ILE A 110 5.61 -20.35 1.20
CA ILE A 110 5.64 -21.79 1.48
C ILE A 110 4.22 -22.25 1.74
N PHE A 111 3.82 -23.38 1.15
CA PHE A 111 2.53 -23.99 1.44
C PHE A 111 2.60 -25.51 1.43
N MET A 112 1.66 -26.14 2.14
CA MET A 112 1.55 -27.60 2.26
C MET A 112 0.10 -28.04 2.00
N PRO A 113 -0.12 -29.18 1.31
CA PRO A 113 -1.44 -29.76 1.17
C PRO A 113 -1.92 -30.34 2.50
N VAL A 114 -3.22 -30.20 2.75
CA VAL A 114 -3.89 -30.77 3.92
C VAL A 114 -4.65 -32.00 3.46
N PHE A 115 -4.28 -33.17 3.96
CA PHE A 115 -4.98 -34.42 3.72
C PHE A 115 -5.83 -34.81 4.93
N PHE A 116 -6.98 -35.43 4.69
CA PHE A 116 -7.81 -36.06 5.71
C PHE A 116 -8.33 -37.39 5.19
N ARG A 117 -8.02 -38.50 5.89
CA ARG A 117 -8.39 -39.87 5.49
C ARG A 117 -7.99 -40.20 4.04
N GLY A 118 -6.78 -39.80 3.63
CA GLY A 118 -6.24 -40.06 2.30
C GLY A 118 -6.78 -39.16 1.19
N GLN A 119 -7.59 -38.15 1.51
CA GLN A 119 -8.11 -37.18 0.53
C GLN A 119 -7.56 -35.79 0.77
N LEU A 120 -7.17 -35.11 -0.30
CA LEU A 120 -6.82 -33.68 -0.27
C LEU A 120 -8.08 -32.86 0.03
N VAL A 121 -8.02 -32.03 1.07
CA VAL A 121 -9.15 -31.20 1.51
C VAL A 121 -8.89 -29.71 1.46
N ALA A 122 -7.64 -29.27 1.63
CA ALA A 122 -7.27 -27.86 1.70
C ALA A 122 -5.77 -27.66 1.46
N TYR A 123 -5.32 -26.41 1.47
CA TYR A 123 -3.92 -26.02 1.53
C TYR A 123 -3.69 -25.03 2.67
N ALA A 124 -2.56 -25.16 3.36
CA ALA A 124 -2.10 -24.20 4.36
C ALA A 124 -0.91 -23.43 3.80
N ALA A 125 -0.99 -22.10 3.79
CA ALA A 125 -0.03 -21.22 3.14
C ALA A 125 0.53 -20.17 4.10
N ASN A 126 1.81 -19.88 3.95
CA ASN A 126 2.53 -18.84 4.67
C ASN A 126 3.48 -18.10 3.72
N ARG A 127 3.23 -16.81 3.49
CA ARG A 127 4.14 -15.91 2.77
C ARG A 127 4.86 -15.03 3.78
N ALA A 128 6.19 -14.98 3.74
CA ALA A 128 6.99 -14.16 4.65
C ALA A 128 8.09 -13.42 3.91
N HIS A 129 8.37 -12.20 4.34
CA HIS A 129 9.47 -11.40 3.81
C HIS A 129 10.81 -11.87 4.38
N TRP A 130 11.71 -12.33 3.51
CA TRP A 130 13.09 -12.66 3.85
C TRP A 130 13.97 -11.42 3.74
N TYR A 131 14.90 -11.23 4.68
CA TYR A 131 15.78 -10.05 4.68
C TYR A 131 16.57 -9.89 3.39
N ASP A 132 17.05 -10.99 2.81
CA ASP A 132 17.92 -10.98 1.65
C ASP A 132 17.73 -12.29 0.89
N VAL A 133 17.67 -12.16 -0.44
CA VAL A 133 17.59 -13.25 -1.39
C VAL A 133 18.77 -13.22 -2.36
N GLY A 134 19.88 -12.58 -2.00
CA GLY A 134 21.10 -12.60 -2.82
C GLY A 134 21.16 -11.59 -3.97
N GLY A 135 20.32 -10.56 -3.99
CA GLY A 135 20.36 -9.51 -5.02
C GLY A 135 21.68 -8.72 -5.06
N MET A 136 21.85 -7.84 -6.05
CA MET A 136 23.07 -7.06 -6.30
C MET A 136 23.52 -6.20 -5.11
N VAL A 137 22.59 -5.88 -4.21
CA VAL A 137 22.84 -5.15 -2.97
C VAL A 137 22.33 -5.95 -1.76
N PRO A 138 22.94 -5.77 -0.59
CA PRO A 138 22.39 -6.32 0.66
C PRO A 138 20.95 -5.86 0.89
N GLY A 139 20.10 -6.79 1.30
CA GLY A 139 18.66 -6.56 1.43
C GLY A 139 17.90 -6.92 0.16
N SER A 140 18.61 -7.11 -0.96
CA SER A 140 18.07 -7.48 -2.29
C SER A 140 17.15 -6.44 -2.95
N ILE A 141 16.94 -5.30 -2.30
CA ILE A 141 16.14 -4.19 -2.82
C ILE A 141 17.07 -3.06 -3.29
N SER A 142 17.16 -2.91 -4.60
CA SER A 142 17.95 -1.88 -5.28
C SER A 142 17.05 -0.80 -5.84
N GLY A 143 17.40 0.47 -5.65
CA GLY A 143 16.69 1.59 -6.24
C GLY A 143 16.91 1.77 -7.75
N ASN A 144 17.77 0.96 -8.39
CA ASN A 144 18.12 1.11 -9.81
C ASN A 144 18.44 -0.22 -10.53
N ALA A 145 17.93 -1.35 -10.02
CA ALA A 145 18.00 -2.62 -10.75
C ALA A 145 17.39 -2.45 -12.14
N ARG A 146 17.93 -3.19 -13.11
CA ARG A 146 17.57 -3.15 -14.54
C ARG A 146 16.94 -4.42 -15.04
N GLU A 147 17.12 -5.50 -14.30
CA GLU A 147 16.62 -6.82 -14.62
C GLU A 147 16.36 -7.58 -13.31
N ILE A 148 15.37 -8.48 -13.32
CA ILE A 148 14.98 -9.30 -12.18
C ILE A 148 16.15 -10.14 -11.62
N TYR A 149 17.09 -10.53 -12.48
CA TYR A 149 18.29 -11.29 -12.09
C TYR A 149 19.20 -10.53 -11.12
N GLN A 150 19.15 -9.20 -11.17
CA GLN A 150 19.87 -8.35 -10.24
C GLN A 150 19.20 -8.23 -8.88
N GLU A 151 17.93 -8.63 -8.76
CA GLU A 151 17.18 -8.58 -7.50
C GLU A 151 17.39 -9.83 -6.65
N GLY A 152 17.88 -10.93 -7.23
CA GLY A 152 18.40 -12.07 -6.47
C GLY A 152 17.85 -13.43 -6.92
N LEU A 153 17.80 -14.36 -5.98
CA LEU A 153 17.39 -15.74 -6.17
C LEU A 153 15.91 -15.81 -6.55
N ARG A 154 15.67 -16.25 -7.78
CA ARG A 154 14.34 -16.59 -8.29
C ARG A 154 14.06 -18.06 -8.02
N ILE A 155 13.00 -18.31 -7.26
CA ILE A 155 12.50 -19.63 -6.90
C ILE A 155 11.18 -19.82 -7.65
N PRO A 156 11.17 -20.61 -8.74
CA PRO A 156 9.95 -20.93 -9.45
C PRO A 156 9.06 -21.83 -8.59
N PRO A 157 7.77 -22.01 -8.94
CA PRO A 157 6.90 -23.01 -8.34
C PRO A 157 7.55 -24.39 -8.30
N MET A 158 7.95 -24.84 -7.10
CA MET A 158 8.64 -26.11 -6.92
C MET A 158 8.38 -26.75 -5.55
N GLN A 159 8.62 -28.05 -5.47
CA GLN A 159 8.64 -28.80 -4.22
C GLN A 159 10.02 -28.64 -3.55
N ILE A 160 10.04 -28.26 -2.27
CA ILE A 160 11.25 -28.13 -1.44
C ILE A 160 11.36 -29.25 -0.39
N GLY A 161 10.35 -30.10 -0.27
CA GLY A 161 10.35 -31.22 0.67
C GLY A 161 9.18 -32.16 0.46
N SER A 162 9.28 -33.34 1.06
CA SER A 162 8.27 -34.40 1.03
C SER A 162 8.20 -35.11 2.38
N HIS A 163 7.11 -35.83 2.63
CA HIS A 163 6.85 -36.56 3.88
C HIS A 163 7.03 -35.69 5.14
N GLY A 164 6.71 -34.41 5.06
CA GLY A 164 6.84 -33.44 6.14
C GLY A 164 8.28 -33.01 6.44
N THR A 165 9.24 -33.34 5.59
CA THR A 165 10.67 -33.03 5.77
C THR A 165 11.23 -32.22 4.60
N LEU A 166 12.09 -31.25 4.91
CA LEU A 166 12.76 -30.44 3.89
C LEU A 166 13.88 -31.23 3.23
N ASN A 167 14.06 -31.04 1.93
CA ASN A 167 15.21 -31.54 1.21
C ASN A 167 16.43 -30.68 1.58
N GLU A 168 17.42 -31.28 2.26
CA GLU A 168 18.60 -30.56 2.73
C GLU A 168 19.47 -30.04 1.58
N GLU A 169 19.52 -30.70 0.41
CA GLU A 169 20.31 -30.22 -0.73
C GLU A 169 19.70 -28.94 -1.33
N ILE A 170 18.38 -28.90 -1.51
CA ILE A 170 17.66 -27.70 -1.97
C ILE A 170 17.81 -26.57 -0.94
N LEU A 171 17.68 -26.91 0.35
CA LEU A 171 17.88 -25.94 1.42
C LEU A 171 19.30 -25.36 1.38
N GLN A 172 20.34 -26.20 1.26
CA GLN A 172 21.73 -25.73 1.16
C GLN A 172 21.96 -24.87 -0.09
N PHE A 173 21.33 -25.21 -1.21
CA PHE A 173 21.37 -24.38 -2.42
C PHE A 173 20.82 -22.97 -2.16
N ILE A 174 19.65 -22.85 -1.52
CA ILE A 174 19.06 -21.55 -1.16
C ILE A 174 19.98 -20.79 -0.20
N LEU A 175 20.41 -21.46 0.89
CA LEU A 175 21.22 -20.84 1.95
C LEU A 175 22.58 -20.36 1.43
N LYS A 176 23.13 -20.99 0.39
CA LYS A 176 24.39 -20.54 -0.23
C LYS A 176 24.25 -19.23 -1.02
N ASN A 177 23.04 -18.90 -1.44
CA ASN A 177 22.73 -17.75 -2.30
C ASN A 177 22.20 -16.54 -1.52
N VAL A 178 22.17 -16.56 -0.17
CA VAL A 178 21.70 -15.45 0.66
C VAL A 178 22.78 -14.94 1.62
N ARG A 179 22.69 -13.67 2.03
CA ARG A 179 23.69 -13.05 2.94
C ARG A 179 23.53 -13.39 4.41
N VAL A 180 22.33 -13.83 4.83
CA VAL A 180 21.97 -14.12 6.24
C VAL A 180 21.41 -15.55 6.41
N PRO A 181 22.16 -16.60 6.05
CA PRO A 181 21.65 -17.97 5.95
C PRO A 181 21.04 -18.51 7.25
N ASP A 182 21.61 -18.19 8.42
CA ASP A 182 21.07 -18.67 9.71
C ASP A 182 19.66 -18.13 10.00
N GLN A 183 19.38 -16.90 9.54
CA GLN A 183 18.07 -16.28 9.69
C GLN A 183 17.09 -16.88 8.68
N THR A 184 17.50 -16.94 7.40
CA THR A 184 16.72 -17.57 6.33
C THR A 184 16.33 -19.01 6.65
N ARG A 185 17.26 -19.84 7.18
CA ARG A 185 16.96 -21.21 7.62
C ARG A 185 15.90 -21.23 8.73
N GLY A 186 16.01 -20.32 9.70
CA GLY A 186 15.04 -20.19 10.77
C GLY A 186 13.65 -19.81 10.27
N ASP A 187 13.57 -18.87 9.33
CA ASP A 187 12.30 -18.41 8.78
C ASP A 187 11.64 -19.47 7.90
N ILE A 188 12.40 -20.21 7.09
CA ILE A 188 11.88 -21.39 6.36
C ILE A 188 11.26 -22.40 7.33
N PHE A 189 11.96 -22.71 8.42
CA PHE A 189 11.46 -23.64 9.44
C PHE A 189 10.19 -23.11 10.11
N ALA A 190 10.13 -21.81 10.39
CA ALA A 190 8.95 -21.15 10.95
C ALA A 190 7.73 -21.21 10.02
N GLN A 191 7.93 -20.99 8.71
CA GLN A 191 6.88 -21.10 7.70
C GLN A 191 6.36 -22.54 7.57
N VAL A 192 7.25 -23.55 7.57
CA VAL A 192 6.85 -24.97 7.56
C VAL A 192 6.12 -25.36 8.84
N ALA A 193 6.61 -24.96 10.01
CA ALA A 193 5.96 -25.23 11.29
C ALA A 193 4.56 -24.62 11.37
N SER A 194 4.40 -23.40 10.85
CA SER A 194 3.11 -22.72 10.72
C SER A 194 2.11 -23.52 9.88
N CYS A 195 2.53 -24.04 8.71
CA CYS A 195 1.68 -24.88 7.87
C CYS A 195 1.30 -26.20 8.54
N LYS A 196 2.23 -26.85 9.25
CA LYS A 196 1.98 -28.09 10.00
C LYS A 196 0.92 -27.90 11.09
N ILE A 197 0.97 -26.80 11.83
CA ILE A 197 -0.05 -26.48 12.85
C ILE A 197 -1.43 -26.31 12.20
N ALA A 198 -1.51 -25.70 11.03
CA ALA A 198 -2.77 -25.59 10.30
C ALA A 198 -3.33 -26.97 9.92
N ILE A 199 -2.47 -27.86 9.41
CA ILE A 199 -2.84 -29.24 9.04
C ILE A 199 -3.47 -29.95 10.24
N ASP A 200 -2.77 -29.98 11.39
CA ASP A 200 -3.25 -30.64 12.61
C ASP A 200 -4.62 -30.09 13.06
N ARG A 201 -4.79 -28.77 13.01
CA ARG A 201 -6.02 -28.10 13.46
C ARG A 201 -7.19 -28.30 12.50
N ILE A 202 -6.94 -28.34 11.20
CA ILE A 202 -7.95 -28.63 10.17
C ILE A 202 -8.38 -30.10 10.27
N GLN A 203 -7.44 -31.03 10.41
CA GLN A 203 -7.76 -32.45 10.63
C GLN A 203 -8.59 -32.66 11.91
N GLY A 204 -8.25 -31.94 13.00
CA GLY A 204 -9.05 -31.93 14.22
C GLY A 204 -10.45 -31.35 14.03
N LEU A 205 -10.60 -30.31 13.20
CA LEU A 205 -11.91 -29.75 12.83
C LEU A 205 -12.75 -30.79 12.07
N LEU A 206 -12.18 -31.45 11.07
CA LEU A 206 -12.84 -32.48 10.25
C LEU A 206 -13.08 -33.81 11.00
N THR A 207 -12.42 -34.02 12.13
CA THR A 207 -12.76 -35.12 13.04
C THR A 207 -14.02 -34.82 13.85
N ARG A 208 -14.26 -33.54 14.16
CA ARG A 208 -15.41 -33.08 14.97
C ARG A 208 -16.67 -32.86 14.13
N TYR A 209 -16.51 -32.34 12.93
CA TYR A 209 -17.60 -32.13 11.96
C TYR A 209 -17.41 -33.10 10.81
N GLU A 210 -18.47 -33.79 10.38
CA GLU A 210 -18.40 -34.66 9.21
C GLU A 210 -17.84 -33.89 8.00
N PRO A 211 -16.87 -34.44 7.24
CA PRO A 211 -16.14 -33.71 6.20
C PRO A 211 -17.04 -33.03 5.18
N GLU A 212 -18.10 -33.70 4.74
CA GLU A 212 -19.06 -33.18 3.77
C GLU A 212 -19.78 -31.94 4.30
N THR A 213 -20.12 -31.94 5.60
CA THR A 213 -20.77 -30.80 6.25
C THR A 213 -19.81 -29.63 6.38
N ALA A 214 -18.56 -29.89 6.77
CA ALA A 214 -17.54 -28.84 6.87
C ALA A 214 -17.25 -28.19 5.51
N MET A 215 -17.10 -29.00 4.46
CA MET A 215 -16.86 -28.51 3.09
C MET A 215 -18.05 -27.69 2.56
N GLN A 216 -19.29 -28.12 2.82
CA GLN A 216 -20.46 -27.32 2.45
C GLN A 216 -20.45 -25.96 3.14
N HIS A 217 -20.10 -25.91 4.44
CA HIS A 217 -19.97 -24.64 5.14
C HIS A 217 -18.83 -23.76 4.61
N TRP A 218 -17.75 -24.35 4.08
CA TRP A 218 -16.69 -23.58 3.43
C TRP A 218 -17.20 -22.89 2.16
N THR A 219 -17.98 -23.60 1.33
CA THR A 219 -18.67 -23.01 0.18
C THR A 219 -19.64 -21.91 0.60
N ASP A 220 -20.47 -22.16 1.62
CA ASP A 220 -21.43 -21.17 2.14
C ASP A 220 -20.75 -19.88 2.63
N ILE A 221 -19.54 -19.98 3.21
CA ILE A 221 -18.74 -18.83 3.66
C ILE A 221 -18.29 -17.97 2.47
N LEU A 222 -17.83 -18.60 1.38
CA LEU A 222 -17.43 -17.89 0.17
C LEU A 222 -18.62 -17.22 -0.49
N ASP A 223 -19.74 -17.94 -0.64
CA ASP A 223 -20.95 -17.43 -1.28
C ASP A 223 -21.63 -16.32 -0.46
N LEU A 224 -21.47 -16.34 0.86
CA LEU A 224 -21.93 -15.24 1.72
C LEU A 224 -21.11 -13.96 1.48
N SER A 225 -19.78 -14.07 1.38
CA SER A 225 -18.91 -12.94 1.09
C SER A 225 -19.17 -12.34 -0.29
N GLU A 226 -19.41 -13.20 -1.29
CA GLU A 226 -19.78 -12.75 -2.64
C GLU A 226 -21.09 -11.96 -2.61
N ARG A 227 -22.16 -12.54 -2.03
CA ARG A 227 -23.46 -11.87 -1.93
C ARG A 227 -23.35 -10.53 -1.20
N ARG A 228 -22.58 -10.47 -0.11
CA ARG A 228 -22.35 -9.22 0.63
C ARG A 228 -21.72 -8.16 -0.25
N MET A 229 -20.63 -8.49 -0.95
CA MET A 229 -19.95 -7.53 -1.82
C MET A 229 -20.85 -7.06 -2.97
N ARG A 230 -21.57 -7.98 -3.63
CA ARG A 230 -22.55 -7.67 -4.68
C ARG A 230 -23.64 -6.71 -4.21
N MET A 231 -24.23 -6.96 -3.03
CA MET A 231 -25.24 -6.05 -2.45
C MET A 231 -24.69 -4.65 -2.17
N ILE A 232 -23.42 -4.55 -1.74
CA ILE A 232 -22.78 -3.25 -1.50
C ILE A 232 -22.57 -2.52 -2.84
N ILE A 233 -22.04 -3.21 -3.86
CA ILE A 233 -21.83 -2.64 -5.20
C ILE A 233 -23.17 -2.18 -5.80
N GLN A 234 -24.21 -3.00 -5.71
CA GLN A 234 -25.56 -2.67 -6.21
C GLN A 234 -26.18 -1.43 -5.55
N SER A 235 -25.71 -1.03 -4.37
CA SER A 235 -26.18 0.20 -3.70
C SER A 235 -25.53 1.48 -4.24
N LEU A 236 -24.49 1.34 -5.07
CA LEU A 236 -23.79 2.46 -5.71
C LEU A 236 -24.48 2.81 -7.04
N PRO A 237 -24.37 4.07 -7.51
CA PRO A 237 -24.83 4.42 -8.84
C PRO A 237 -23.95 3.75 -9.91
N ASP A 238 -24.60 3.19 -10.93
CA ASP A 238 -23.93 2.75 -12.16
C ASP A 238 -23.18 3.93 -12.82
N GLY A 239 -22.08 3.59 -13.49
CA GLY A 239 -21.32 4.55 -14.28
C GLY A 239 -19.81 4.37 -14.17
N SER A 240 -19.09 5.25 -14.86
CA SER A 240 -17.63 5.22 -14.93
C SER A 240 -17.00 6.39 -14.18
N SER A 241 -15.85 6.13 -13.56
CA SER A 241 -15.03 7.12 -12.88
C SER A 241 -13.56 6.91 -13.24
N CYS A 242 -12.77 7.98 -13.23
CA CYS A 242 -11.34 7.95 -13.53
C CYS A 242 -10.55 8.71 -12.47
N TYR A 243 -9.36 8.19 -12.17
CA TYR A 243 -8.34 8.89 -11.41
C TYR A 243 -6.96 8.66 -12.04
N GLU A 244 -6.15 9.71 -12.11
CA GLU A 244 -4.73 9.60 -12.46
C GLU A 244 -3.87 10.07 -11.29
N GLY A 245 -2.92 9.22 -10.92
CA GLY A 245 -1.90 9.53 -9.94
C GLY A 245 -0.50 9.32 -10.51
N TYR A 246 0.48 9.92 -9.84
CA TYR A 246 1.88 9.89 -10.27
C TYR A 246 2.77 9.35 -9.17
N LEU A 247 3.75 8.56 -9.57
CA LEU A 247 4.90 8.16 -8.77
C LEU A 247 6.10 9.05 -9.15
N ASP A 248 7.03 9.22 -8.22
CA ASP A 248 8.18 10.12 -8.37
C ASP A 248 9.01 9.84 -9.64
N ASN A 249 9.58 8.63 -9.71
CA ASN A 249 10.49 8.18 -10.77
C ASN A 249 10.90 6.72 -10.52
N ASP A 250 11.57 6.09 -11.48
CA ASP A 250 12.02 4.69 -11.40
C ASP A 250 13.49 4.49 -11.02
N GLY A 251 14.19 5.53 -10.53
CA GLY A 251 15.60 5.43 -10.15
C GLY A 251 16.58 5.28 -11.32
N VAL A 252 16.07 5.43 -12.55
CA VAL A 252 16.80 5.38 -13.81
C VAL A 252 16.58 6.67 -14.58
N SER A 253 15.31 6.96 -14.85
CA SER A 253 14.81 8.19 -15.42
C SER A 253 14.38 9.10 -14.28
N LYS A 254 14.38 10.41 -14.51
CA LYS A 254 13.76 11.37 -13.57
C LYS A 254 12.28 11.62 -13.90
N GLN A 255 11.75 10.94 -14.92
CA GLN A 255 10.37 11.09 -15.34
C GLN A 255 9.43 10.41 -14.35
N GLN A 256 8.40 11.14 -13.93
CA GLN A 256 7.30 10.61 -13.13
C GLN A 256 6.53 9.54 -13.88
N ARG A 257 6.06 8.52 -13.16
CA ARG A 257 5.31 7.40 -13.74
C ARG A 257 3.83 7.55 -13.42
N VAL A 258 2.99 7.56 -14.44
CA VAL A 258 1.54 7.68 -14.27
C VAL A 258 0.91 6.32 -14.02
N ILE A 259 -0.05 6.27 -13.10
CA ILE A 259 -1.01 5.18 -12.95
C ILE A 259 -2.38 5.78 -13.20
N ARG A 260 -3.05 5.28 -14.23
CA ARG A 260 -4.44 5.62 -14.54
C ARG A 260 -5.33 4.50 -14.03
N VAL A 261 -6.41 4.87 -13.38
CA VAL A 261 -7.43 3.94 -12.88
C VAL A 261 -8.78 4.39 -13.37
N ASN A 262 -9.41 3.57 -14.20
CA ASN A 262 -10.81 3.70 -14.54
C ASN A 262 -11.60 2.66 -13.75
N THR A 263 -12.72 3.06 -13.16
CA THR A 263 -13.65 2.14 -12.51
C THR A 263 -15.00 2.23 -13.20
N GLU A 264 -15.59 1.10 -13.52
CA GLU A 264 -16.94 1.00 -14.08
C GLU A 264 -17.80 0.16 -13.14
N ILE A 265 -18.92 0.72 -12.69
CA ILE A 265 -19.93 0.02 -11.89
C ILE A 265 -21.11 -0.25 -12.81
N ALA A 266 -21.52 -1.51 -12.87
CA ALA A 266 -22.68 -1.95 -13.61
C ALA A 266 -23.40 -3.04 -12.79
N ASP A 267 -24.66 -2.78 -12.46
CA ASP A 267 -25.50 -3.63 -11.63
C ASP A 267 -24.84 -3.95 -10.27
N ASP A 268 -24.35 -5.17 -10.08
CA ASP A 268 -23.75 -5.65 -8.84
C ASP A 268 -22.24 -5.97 -8.99
N THR A 269 -21.61 -5.46 -10.07
CA THR A 269 -20.21 -5.69 -10.41
C THR A 269 -19.42 -4.40 -10.55
N ILE A 270 -18.11 -4.51 -10.33
CA ILE A 270 -17.15 -3.43 -10.57
C ILE A 270 -16.00 -3.92 -11.45
N HIS A 271 -15.68 -3.14 -12.48
CA HIS A 271 -14.49 -3.33 -13.30
C HIS A 271 -13.46 -2.24 -12.98
N VAL A 272 -12.20 -2.65 -12.78
CA VAL A 272 -11.06 -1.75 -12.58
C VAL A 272 -10.10 -1.90 -13.75
N ASP A 273 -9.96 -0.85 -14.56
CA ASP A 273 -9.10 -0.83 -15.74
C ASP A 273 -7.90 0.11 -15.54
N TYR A 274 -6.71 -0.45 -15.65
CA TYR A 274 -5.44 0.27 -15.56
C TYR A 274 -4.91 0.78 -16.92
N SER A 275 -5.69 0.65 -17.99
CA SER A 275 -5.32 1.13 -19.33
C SER A 275 -4.99 2.62 -19.35
N GLY A 276 -3.86 2.96 -19.99
CA GLY A 276 -3.30 4.32 -19.99
C GLY A 276 -2.32 4.59 -18.85
N SER A 277 -2.07 3.62 -17.96
CA SER A 277 -0.90 3.65 -17.06
C SER A 277 0.40 3.60 -17.87
N ALA A 278 1.51 4.04 -17.27
CA ALA A 278 2.79 4.06 -17.96
C ALA A 278 3.23 2.64 -18.34
N GLU A 279 4.02 2.57 -19.42
CA GLU A 279 4.67 1.35 -19.89
C GLU A 279 5.57 0.72 -18.80
N GLU A 280 6.15 -0.44 -19.09
CA GLU A 280 7.18 -1.03 -18.22
C GLU A 280 8.30 0.00 -17.93
N SER A 281 8.77 -0.03 -16.69
CA SER A 281 9.86 0.80 -16.22
C SER A 281 11.21 0.14 -16.47
N GLN A 282 12.21 0.96 -16.81
CA GLN A 282 13.60 0.54 -16.93
C GLN A 282 14.28 0.30 -15.57
N GLY A 283 13.62 0.71 -14.48
CA GLY A 283 14.03 0.51 -13.10
C GLY A 283 13.02 -0.37 -12.35
N PRO A 284 13.15 -0.54 -11.03
CA PRO A 284 12.42 -1.54 -10.24
C PRO A 284 10.91 -1.26 -10.05
N LEU A 285 10.36 -0.20 -10.66
CA LEU A 285 8.94 0.10 -10.58
C LEU A 285 8.14 -0.73 -11.59
N ASN A 286 8.15 -2.05 -11.42
CA ASN A 286 7.30 -2.98 -12.16
C ASN A 286 6.65 -4.00 -11.22
N VAL A 287 5.49 -4.52 -11.62
CA VAL A 287 4.87 -5.71 -11.03
C VAL A 287 4.23 -6.56 -12.12
N SER A 288 3.93 -7.82 -11.80
CA SER A 288 3.09 -8.67 -12.63
C SER A 288 1.61 -8.33 -12.45
N GLU A 289 0.78 -8.84 -13.36
CA GLU A 289 -0.69 -8.70 -13.34
C GLU A 289 -1.33 -9.15 -12.02
N VAL A 290 -0.69 -10.06 -11.30
CA VAL A 290 -1.17 -10.57 -10.01
C VAL A 290 -1.29 -9.44 -9.00
N LEU A 291 -0.30 -8.55 -8.96
CA LEU A 291 -0.32 -7.41 -8.06
C LEU A 291 -1.27 -6.30 -8.54
N ALA A 292 -1.47 -6.12 -9.85
CA ALA A 292 -2.51 -5.21 -10.34
C ALA A 292 -3.91 -5.62 -9.84
N HIS A 293 -4.23 -6.92 -9.93
CA HIS A 293 -5.45 -7.47 -9.36
C HIS A 293 -5.52 -7.25 -7.85
N CYS A 294 -4.42 -7.53 -7.15
CA CYS A 294 -4.34 -7.30 -5.71
C CYS A 294 -4.63 -5.84 -5.34
N PHE A 295 -4.06 -4.87 -6.05
CA PHE A 295 -4.28 -3.44 -5.82
C PHE A 295 -5.74 -3.03 -6.04
N ALA A 296 -6.38 -3.55 -7.09
CA ALA A 296 -7.79 -3.33 -7.35
C ALA A 296 -8.67 -3.87 -6.22
N PHE A 297 -8.49 -5.15 -5.84
CA PHE A 297 -9.25 -5.76 -4.75
C PHE A 297 -9.06 -5.02 -3.43
N MET A 298 -7.82 -4.61 -3.11
CA MET A 298 -7.53 -3.83 -1.92
C MET A 298 -8.26 -2.49 -1.92
N GLY A 299 -8.19 -1.73 -3.02
CA GLY A 299 -8.82 -0.42 -3.13
C GLY A 299 -10.35 -0.51 -3.02
N VAL A 300 -10.96 -1.49 -3.69
CA VAL A 300 -12.41 -1.74 -3.61
C VAL A 300 -12.82 -2.19 -2.22
N LYS A 301 -12.16 -3.20 -1.64
CA LYS A 301 -12.50 -3.74 -0.32
C LYS A 301 -12.36 -2.68 0.77
N ALA A 302 -11.27 -1.92 0.77
CA ALA A 302 -11.03 -0.86 1.75
C ALA A 302 -12.05 0.29 1.63
N SER A 303 -12.54 0.57 0.41
CA SER A 303 -13.52 1.63 0.19
C SER A 303 -14.95 1.20 0.49
N LEU A 304 -15.32 -0.05 0.19
CA LEU A 304 -16.72 -0.47 0.16
C LEU A 304 -17.11 -1.43 1.28
N ASP A 305 -16.19 -2.30 1.71
CA ASP A 305 -16.47 -3.33 2.72
C ASP A 305 -15.25 -3.59 3.62
N PRO A 306 -14.75 -2.58 4.37
CA PRO A 306 -13.53 -2.74 5.16
C PRO A 306 -13.66 -3.76 6.31
N GLU A 307 -14.88 -4.07 6.77
CA GLU A 307 -15.14 -4.99 7.90
C GLU A 307 -15.56 -6.40 7.47
N GLY A 308 -16.00 -6.60 6.22
CA GLY A 308 -16.42 -7.92 5.76
C GLY A 308 -15.23 -8.88 5.57
N SER A 309 -15.49 -10.18 5.59
CA SER A 309 -14.47 -11.21 5.41
C SER A 309 -13.65 -11.02 4.13
N ILE A 310 -12.34 -11.27 4.23
CA ILE A 310 -11.42 -11.27 3.10
C ILE A 310 -11.20 -12.73 2.67
N ASN A 311 -11.86 -13.12 1.59
CA ASN A 311 -11.79 -14.47 1.02
C ASN A 311 -12.09 -14.41 -0.49
N SER A 312 -11.88 -15.51 -1.21
CA SER A 312 -12.10 -15.54 -2.68
C SER A 312 -13.50 -15.05 -3.08
N GLY A 313 -14.53 -15.36 -2.28
CA GLY A 313 -15.90 -14.92 -2.53
C GLY A 313 -16.04 -13.40 -2.63
N SER A 314 -15.35 -12.66 -1.76
CA SER A 314 -15.38 -11.18 -1.77
C SER A 314 -14.75 -10.55 -3.01
N PHE A 315 -13.97 -11.30 -3.80
CA PHE A 315 -13.32 -10.82 -5.02
C PHE A 315 -14.11 -11.14 -6.29
N ARG A 316 -15.03 -12.12 -6.25
CA ARG A 316 -15.80 -12.58 -7.42
C ARG A 316 -16.55 -11.48 -8.20
N PRO A 317 -17.14 -10.44 -7.58
CA PRO A 317 -17.82 -9.37 -8.35
C PRO A 317 -16.87 -8.27 -8.85
N ILE A 318 -15.56 -8.43 -8.69
CA ILE A 318 -14.55 -7.44 -9.06
C ILE A 318 -13.72 -8.02 -10.22
N SER A 319 -13.71 -7.32 -11.35
CA SER A 319 -12.88 -7.68 -12.50
C SER A 319 -11.81 -6.62 -12.74
N VAL A 320 -10.67 -7.00 -13.32
CA VAL A 320 -9.51 -6.11 -13.48
C VAL A 320 -8.92 -6.26 -14.87
N THR A 321 -8.48 -5.15 -15.46
CA THR A 321 -7.66 -5.14 -16.69
C THR A 321 -6.35 -4.42 -16.41
N ALA A 322 -5.24 -5.09 -16.72
CA ALA A 322 -3.90 -4.52 -16.69
C ALA A 322 -3.19 -4.84 -18.02
N PRO A 323 -2.99 -3.85 -18.91
CA PRO A 323 -2.37 -4.11 -20.20
C PRO A 323 -0.97 -4.68 -20.06
N LYS A 324 -0.68 -5.76 -20.80
CA LYS A 324 0.69 -6.24 -20.99
C LYS A 324 1.60 -5.11 -21.44
N HIS A 325 2.86 -5.15 -21.04
CA HIS A 325 3.82 -4.08 -21.32
C HIS A 325 3.55 -2.76 -20.58
N SER A 326 2.81 -2.82 -19.47
CA SER A 326 2.69 -1.73 -18.50
C SER A 326 3.47 -2.04 -17.22
N MET A 327 3.77 -1.02 -16.42
CA MET A 327 4.38 -1.20 -15.09
C MET A 327 3.53 -2.04 -14.12
N LEU A 328 2.23 -2.25 -14.42
CA LEU A 328 1.30 -3.06 -13.63
C LEU A 328 1.09 -4.47 -14.23
N ASN A 329 1.64 -4.75 -15.40
CA ASN A 329 1.68 -6.08 -16.00
C ASN A 329 2.93 -6.17 -16.88
N ALA A 330 4.07 -6.16 -16.20
CA ALA A 330 5.38 -6.13 -16.84
C ALA A 330 5.83 -7.52 -17.29
N SER A 331 6.70 -7.53 -18.28
CA SER A 331 7.27 -8.73 -18.89
C SER A 331 8.66 -8.99 -18.36
N GLU A 332 9.02 -10.26 -18.29
CA GLU A 332 10.40 -10.66 -18.01
C GLU A 332 11.33 -10.06 -19.09
N PRO A 333 12.50 -9.49 -18.72
CA PRO A 333 13.19 -9.56 -17.43
C PRO A 333 13.04 -8.33 -16.53
N SER A 334 11.97 -7.55 -16.62
CA SER A 334 11.82 -6.32 -15.82
C SER A 334 12.00 -6.53 -14.29
N PRO A 335 12.69 -5.63 -13.58
CA PRO A 335 12.89 -5.72 -12.13
C PRO A 335 11.64 -5.28 -11.37
N ALA A 336 11.32 -5.93 -10.24
CA ALA A 336 10.03 -5.82 -9.55
C ALA A 336 10.11 -5.52 -8.03
N ALA A 337 11.26 -5.11 -7.50
CA ALA A 337 11.41 -4.77 -6.07
C ALA A 337 10.58 -3.54 -5.63
N GLY A 338 10.13 -2.70 -6.57
CA GLY A 338 9.33 -1.49 -6.32
C GLY A 338 7.84 -1.73 -6.15
N MET A 339 7.43 -2.95 -5.78
CA MET A 339 6.02 -3.31 -5.60
C MET A 339 5.30 -2.45 -4.55
N ALA A 340 6.01 -2.01 -3.49
CA ALA A 340 5.39 -1.18 -2.44
C ALA A 340 5.08 0.23 -2.95
N GLU A 341 5.83 0.73 -3.90
CA GLU A 341 5.65 2.07 -4.46
C GLU A 341 4.50 2.02 -5.46
N LEU A 342 4.47 0.98 -6.29
CA LEU A 342 3.36 0.70 -7.20
C LEU A 342 2.04 0.40 -6.50
N GLY A 343 2.09 -0.10 -5.27
CA GLY A 343 0.90 -0.34 -4.46
C GLY A 343 0.01 0.89 -4.27
N GLN A 344 0.53 2.11 -4.48
CA GLN A 344 -0.27 3.33 -4.53
C GLN A 344 -1.46 3.24 -5.51
N ALA A 345 -1.40 2.36 -6.50
CA ALA A 345 -2.53 1.99 -7.36
C ALA A 345 -3.81 1.65 -6.55
N SER A 346 -3.70 0.98 -5.40
CA SER A 346 -4.86 0.70 -4.55
C SER A 346 -5.48 1.97 -3.96
N ILE A 347 -4.67 2.94 -3.56
CA ILE A 347 -5.16 4.26 -3.11
C ILE A 347 -5.80 5.01 -4.29
N PHE A 348 -5.25 4.89 -5.49
CA PHE A 348 -5.81 5.51 -6.70
C PHE A 348 -7.15 4.88 -7.11
N VAL A 349 -7.34 3.58 -6.88
CA VAL A 349 -8.66 2.93 -6.98
C VAL A 349 -9.64 3.53 -5.97
N MET A 350 -9.22 3.73 -4.72
CA MET A 350 -10.06 4.43 -3.73
C MET A 350 -10.40 5.85 -4.23
N GLN A 351 -9.42 6.60 -4.75
CA GLN A 351 -9.67 7.95 -5.26
C GLN A 351 -10.63 7.96 -6.46
N ALA A 352 -10.55 6.99 -7.37
CA ALA A 352 -11.53 6.83 -8.44
C ALA A 352 -12.94 6.56 -7.86
N LEU A 353 -13.04 5.70 -6.85
CA LEU A 353 -14.31 5.42 -6.16
C LEU A 353 -14.86 6.62 -5.38
N SER A 354 -14.03 7.61 -5.02
CA SER A 354 -14.49 8.79 -4.28
C SER A 354 -15.53 9.63 -5.04
N ASN A 355 -15.71 9.41 -6.34
CA ASN A 355 -16.73 10.07 -7.15
C ASN A 355 -18.14 9.52 -6.90
N VAL A 356 -18.25 8.22 -6.63
CA VAL A 356 -19.51 7.51 -6.38
C VAL A 356 -19.74 7.24 -4.89
N ALA A 357 -18.66 7.07 -4.12
CA ALA A 357 -18.67 6.79 -2.68
C ALA A 357 -17.76 7.75 -1.88
N PRO A 358 -18.00 9.08 -1.94
CA PRO A 358 -17.10 10.10 -1.35
C PRO A 358 -16.92 10.03 0.17
N ARG A 359 -17.85 9.37 0.88
CA ARG A 359 -17.82 9.24 2.34
C ARG A 359 -17.09 8.00 2.83
N THR A 360 -16.76 7.06 1.95
CA THR A 360 -16.10 5.82 2.35
C THR A 360 -14.63 5.77 1.92
N VAL A 361 -14.14 6.86 1.32
CA VAL A 361 -12.78 7.00 0.82
C VAL A 361 -12.03 8.07 1.61
N SER A 362 -10.79 7.75 2.00
CA SER A 362 -9.85 8.71 2.58
C SER A 362 -9.10 9.50 1.50
N ALA A 363 -8.47 10.60 1.88
CA ALA A 363 -7.44 11.24 1.08
C ALA A 363 -6.20 10.32 0.88
N GLY A 364 -5.23 10.78 0.09
CA GLY A 364 -4.00 10.03 -0.18
C GLY A 364 -3.19 9.75 1.09
N GLU A 365 -2.60 8.56 1.14
CA GLU A 365 -1.71 8.15 2.23
C GLU A 365 -0.25 8.53 1.98
N GLY A 366 0.46 8.80 3.07
CA GLY A 366 1.84 9.22 3.09
C GLY A 366 2.83 8.12 3.49
N ALA A 367 2.71 6.90 2.97
CA ALA A 367 3.57 5.77 3.35
C ALA A 367 4.36 5.19 2.16
N GLY A 368 5.33 5.98 1.72
CA GLY A 368 6.19 5.74 0.55
C GLY A 368 7.67 5.62 0.89
N ALA A 369 8.08 5.77 2.15
CA ALA A 369 9.45 5.48 2.56
C ALA A 369 9.62 3.99 2.92
N ASN A 370 9.25 3.08 2.02
CA ASN A 370 9.05 1.68 2.38
C ASN A 370 10.33 0.88 2.53
N HIS A 371 11.30 0.97 1.61
CA HIS A 371 12.44 0.06 1.68
C HIS A 371 13.72 0.80 2.01
N GLN A 372 14.27 0.63 3.21
CA GLN A 372 15.60 1.12 3.59
C GLN A 372 16.46 -0.06 4.04
N ASN A 373 17.48 -0.41 3.27
CA ASN A 373 18.38 -1.51 3.57
C ASN A 373 19.75 -0.97 3.90
N LEU A 374 20.07 -1.00 5.19
CA LEU A 374 21.39 -0.69 5.72
C LEU A 374 22.19 -1.98 5.86
N PHE A 375 23.44 -1.95 5.40
CA PHE A 375 24.39 -3.04 5.57
C PHE A 375 25.67 -2.55 6.22
N GLY A 376 26.21 -3.36 7.11
CA GLY A 376 27.48 -3.10 7.77
C GLY A 376 28.06 -4.31 8.47
N ILE A 377 29.07 -4.05 9.30
CA ILE A 377 29.74 -5.05 10.13
C ILE A 377 29.53 -4.68 11.59
N ASP A 378 28.98 -5.62 12.36
CA ASP A 378 28.90 -5.56 13.81
C ASP A 378 30.14 -6.22 14.42
N ASN A 379 30.90 -5.43 15.21
CA ASN A 379 32.10 -5.87 15.92
C ASN A 379 31.91 -5.90 17.45
N ARG A 380 30.69 -5.66 17.96
CA ARG A 380 30.42 -5.52 19.41
C ARG A 380 30.76 -6.79 20.21
N GLN A 381 30.68 -7.96 19.59
CA GLN A 381 30.96 -9.26 20.20
C GLN A 381 32.41 -9.75 19.97
N GLY A 382 33.32 -8.88 19.50
CA GLY A 382 34.71 -9.23 19.19
C GLY A 382 34.90 -10.08 17.92
N VAL A 383 33.84 -10.68 17.39
CA VAL A 383 33.83 -11.38 16.10
C VAL A 383 33.05 -10.55 15.08
N PRO A 384 33.68 -10.12 13.97
CA PRO A 384 32.99 -9.37 12.91
C PRO A 384 31.83 -10.17 12.30
N LYS A 385 30.61 -9.66 12.45
CA LYS A 385 29.40 -10.26 11.87
C LYS A 385 28.73 -9.27 10.93
N ARG A 386 28.38 -9.71 9.72
CA ARG A 386 27.58 -8.91 8.78
C ARG A 386 26.16 -8.78 9.31
N TYR A 387 25.56 -7.59 9.15
CA TYR A 387 24.15 -7.39 9.43
C TYR A 387 23.47 -6.67 8.27
N ILE A 388 22.17 -6.92 8.14
CA ILE A 388 21.25 -6.18 7.27
C ILE A 388 20.16 -5.66 8.19
N TYR A 389 20.02 -4.34 8.25
CA TYR A 389 18.91 -3.67 8.90
C TYR A 389 17.96 -3.17 7.82
N TYR A 390 16.76 -3.73 7.81
CA TYR A 390 15.66 -3.36 6.93
C TYR A 390 14.69 -2.47 7.70
N ASP A 391 14.54 -1.24 7.26
CA ASP A 391 13.65 -0.23 7.84
C ASP A 391 12.58 0.21 6.84
N TYR A 392 11.37 0.43 7.35
CA TYR A 392 10.16 0.81 6.63
C TYR A 392 9.37 1.80 7.48
N PRO A 393 9.90 3.01 7.71
CA PRO A 393 9.24 3.97 8.59
C PRO A 393 7.80 4.25 8.12
N GLY A 394 6.87 4.29 9.07
CA GLY A 394 5.50 4.72 8.83
C GLY A 394 5.41 6.19 8.38
N GLY A 395 4.23 6.59 7.95
CA GLY A 395 3.95 7.97 7.59
C GLY A 395 2.51 8.36 7.92
N GLY A 396 2.04 9.46 7.35
CA GLY A 396 0.70 9.95 7.66
C GLY A 396 -0.42 9.26 6.88
N GLY A 397 -1.47 8.78 7.54
CA GLY A 397 -2.69 8.32 6.88
C GLY A 397 -3.49 9.47 6.26
N GLY A 398 -4.33 9.19 5.26
CA GLY A 398 -5.18 10.20 4.64
C GLY A 398 -6.32 10.67 5.56
N GLY A 399 -6.65 11.97 5.52
CA GLY A 399 -7.84 12.51 6.16
C GLY A 399 -9.12 11.82 5.65
N ARG A 400 -10.09 11.61 6.53
CA ARG A 400 -11.37 10.94 6.22
C ARG A 400 -12.52 11.95 6.26
N TYR A 401 -13.67 11.54 5.75
CA TYR A 401 -14.84 12.42 5.67
C TYR A 401 -15.36 12.92 7.04
N ASP A 402 -15.02 12.22 8.12
CA ASP A 402 -15.49 12.49 9.49
C ASP A 402 -14.37 12.53 10.54
N LYS A 403 -13.12 12.22 10.17
CA LYS A 403 -12.00 12.01 11.11
C LYS A 403 -10.67 12.37 10.48
N ASP A 404 -9.75 12.88 11.30
CA ASP A 404 -8.37 13.09 10.89
C ASP A 404 -7.70 11.76 10.47
N GLY A 405 -6.68 11.87 9.61
CA GLY A 405 -5.82 10.75 9.24
C GLY A 405 -4.99 10.28 10.43
N LEU A 406 -4.65 9.00 10.44
CA LEU A 406 -3.84 8.42 11.51
C LEU A 406 -2.40 8.93 11.42
N ASP A 407 -1.87 9.42 12.54
CA ASP A 407 -0.49 9.88 12.66
C ASP A 407 0.45 8.67 12.70
N PHE A 408 1.53 8.71 11.91
CA PHE A 408 2.62 7.74 11.97
C PHE A 408 2.17 6.27 11.96
N VAL A 409 1.48 5.88 10.90
CA VAL A 409 1.04 4.50 10.67
C VAL A 409 1.65 3.92 9.41
N ARG A 410 1.62 2.59 9.29
CA ARG A 410 1.87 1.93 8.02
C ARG A 410 0.69 2.16 7.07
N SER A 411 0.96 2.14 5.77
CA SER A 411 -0.10 2.27 4.76
C SER A 411 -1.13 1.16 4.90
N LEU A 412 -2.34 1.40 4.38
CA LEU A 412 -3.37 0.36 4.16
C LEU A 412 -2.76 -0.91 3.55
N ARG A 413 -1.78 -0.75 2.66
CA ARG A 413 -1.18 -1.80 1.84
C ARG A 413 -0.24 -2.71 2.63
N SER A 414 0.36 -2.16 3.68
CA SER A 414 1.21 -2.90 4.61
C SER A 414 0.43 -3.52 5.78
N GLY A 415 -0.85 -3.20 5.95
CA GLY A 415 -1.73 -3.81 6.96
C GLY A 415 -1.11 -3.83 8.35
N ASN A 416 -0.77 -5.03 8.83
CA ASN A 416 -0.32 -5.28 10.21
C ASN A 416 1.19 -5.30 10.40
N VAL A 417 1.97 -4.88 9.40
CA VAL A 417 3.41 -4.62 9.59
C VAL A 417 3.57 -3.66 10.76
N ASN A 418 4.37 -4.05 11.74
CA ASN A 418 4.56 -3.29 12.96
C ASN A 418 5.74 -2.32 12.82
N ILE A 419 5.65 -1.18 13.49
CA ILE A 419 6.79 -0.30 13.67
C ILE A 419 7.71 -0.94 14.72
N GLN A 420 8.96 -1.21 14.35
CA GLN A 420 9.91 -1.90 15.20
C GLN A 420 10.40 -0.99 16.35
N PRO A 421 10.39 -1.45 17.62
CA PRO A 421 10.86 -0.66 18.76
C PRO A 421 12.35 -0.32 18.64
N VAL A 422 12.69 0.94 18.93
CA VAL A 422 14.08 1.45 18.85
C VAL A 422 15.04 0.64 19.73
N GLU A 423 14.65 0.31 20.96
CA GLU A 423 15.49 -0.46 21.88
C GLU A 423 15.85 -1.85 21.34
N VAL A 424 14.87 -2.52 20.71
CA VAL A 424 15.09 -3.81 20.05
C VAL A 424 16.08 -3.64 18.91
N LEU A 425 15.92 -2.60 18.09
CA LEU A 425 16.81 -2.34 16.96
C LEU A 425 18.25 -2.00 17.37
N GLU A 426 18.45 -1.16 18.39
CA GLU A 426 19.79 -0.86 18.92
C GLU A 426 20.46 -2.06 19.59
N SER A 427 19.67 -2.98 20.15
CA SER A 427 20.21 -4.24 20.69
C SER A 427 20.71 -5.16 19.56
N LEU A 428 19.95 -5.26 18.47
CA LEU A 428 20.23 -6.18 17.35
C LEU A 428 21.30 -5.65 16.39
N PHE A 429 21.31 -4.34 16.15
CA PHE A 429 22.17 -3.72 15.15
C PHE A 429 23.07 -2.67 15.80
N PRO A 430 24.31 -2.49 15.33
CA PRO A 430 25.16 -1.42 15.80
C PRO A 430 24.68 -0.12 15.14
N ILE A 431 23.53 0.40 15.55
CA ILE A 431 22.97 1.69 15.15
C ILE A 431 22.52 2.42 16.41
N ARG A 432 22.52 3.75 16.37
CA ARG A 432 22.01 4.58 17.46
C ARG A 432 21.00 5.57 16.91
N PHE A 433 19.77 5.53 17.42
CA PHE A 433 18.75 6.51 17.08
C PHE A 433 18.99 7.79 17.85
N ASN A 434 19.10 8.90 17.13
CA ASN A 434 19.30 10.24 17.70
C ASN A 434 17.96 10.96 17.87
N GLN A 435 17.02 10.71 16.96
CA GLN A 435 15.73 11.37 16.91
C GLN A 435 14.66 10.42 16.38
N TYR A 436 13.49 10.41 17.03
CA TYR A 436 12.30 9.76 16.51
C TYR A 436 11.04 10.50 16.99
N GLU A 437 10.48 11.37 16.15
CA GLU A 437 9.37 12.24 16.53
C GLU A 437 8.38 12.43 15.38
N LEU A 438 7.15 12.86 15.70
CA LEU A 438 6.21 13.32 14.68
C LEU A 438 6.79 14.52 13.94
N ARG A 439 6.68 14.48 12.61
CA ARG A 439 7.12 15.57 11.76
C ARG A 439 6.06 16.67 11.78
N LYS A 440 6.28 17.68 12.61
CA LYS A 440 5.42 18.87 12.74
C LYS A 440 5.04 19.45 11.39
N ASN A 441 3.78 19.87 11.25
CA ASN A 441 3.19 20.47 10.04
C ASN A 441 3.16 19.55 8.80
N SER A 442 3.45 18.25 8.92
CA SER A 442 3.57 17.37 7.76
C SER A 442 2.26 16.88 7.18
N GLY A 443 1.24 16.69 8.01
CA GLY A 443 -0.10 16.30 7.57
C GLY A 443 -0.75 17.38 6.71
N GLY A 444 -1.40 16.96 5.63
CA GLY A 444 -2.10 17.82 4.70
C GLY A 444 -3.26 18.55 5.39
N PRO A 445 -3.34 19.89 5.32
CA PRO A 445 -4.46 20.62 5.88
C PRO A 445 -5.79 20.20 5.28
N GLY A 446 -6.83 20.09 6.09
CA GLY A 446 -8.20 19.88 5.65
C GLY A 446 -9.18 20.17 6.78
N GLN A 447 -10.48 20.11 6.50
CA GLN A 447 -11.48 20.06 7.57
C GLN A 447 -11.11 18.93 8.55
N PHE A 448 -10.72 17.80 7.99
CA PHE A 448 -10.01 16.72 8.67
C PHE A 448 -8.59 16.62 8.09
N ARG A 449 -7.57 16.78 8.93
CA ARG A 449 -6.18 16.82 8.46
C ARG A 449 -5.70 15.42 8.06
N GLY A 450 -4.69 15.37 7.20
CA GLY A 450 -3.88 14.18 7.04
C GLY A 450 -3.06 13.89 8.30
N GLY A 451 -2.70 12.63 8.48
CA GLY A 451 -1.79 12.18 9.52
C GLY A 451 -0.40 12.79 9.35
N MET A 452 0.32 12.96 10.46
CA MET A 452 1.70 13.39 10.47
C MET A 452 2.63 12.25 10.06
N GLY A 453 3.64 12.56 9.26
CA GLY A 453 4.82 11.73 9.10
C GLY A 453 5.73 11.79 10.33
N VAL A 454 6.94 11.27 10.21
CA VAL A 454 7.96 11.25 11.27
C VAL A 454 9.31 11.72 10.77
N VAL A 455 10.10 12.24 11.69
CA VAL A 455 11.54 12.40 11.50
C VAL A 455 12.22 11.28 12.25
N ARG A 456 13.02 10.49 11.54
CA ARG A 456 13.84 9.42 12.10
C ARG A 456 15.30 9.70 11.75
N GLU A 457 16.15 9.75 12.76
CA GLU A 457 17.58 9.99 12.60
C GLU A 457 18.37 8.90 13.33
N TYR A 458 19.35 8.30 12.65
CA TYR A 458 20.25 7.34 13.27
C TYR A 458 21.69 7.45 12.78
N THR A 459 22.61 7.25 13.70
CA THR A 459 24.06 7.27 13.48
C THR A 459 24.58 5.87 13.18
N ILE A 460 25.43 5.76 12.15
CA ILE A 460 26.08 4.50 11.77
C ILE A 460 27.51 4.47 12.35
N PRO A 461 27.85 3.58 13.29
CA PRO A 461 29.13 3.53 13.97
C PRO A 461 30.26 2.86 13.17
N SER A 462 29.94 2.25 12.02
CA SER A 462 30.88 1.56 11.13
C SER A 462 30.69 1.99 9.67
N SER A 463 31.65 1.70 8.80
CA SER A 463 31.44 1.83 7.36
C SER A 463 30.42 0.79 6.86
N GLY A 464 29.73 1.10 5.77
CA GLY A 464 28.66 0.26 5.25
C GLY A 464 28.07 0.77 3.93
N THR A 465 26.89 0.28 3.59
CA THR A 465 26.10 0.79 2.46
C THR A 465 24.64 0.94 2.84
N ILE A 466 23.96 1.91 2.22
CA ILE A 466 22.51 2.01 2.24
C ILE A 466 21.95 1.95 0.83
N SER A 467 20.94 1.11 0.65
CA SER A 467 20.06 1.13 -0.52
C SER A 467 18.67 1.48 -0.03
N PHE A 468 17.93 2.26 -0.82
CA PHE A 468 16.52 2.46 -0.53
C PHE A 468 15.70 2.63 -1.78
N LEU A 469 14.45 2.21 -1.66
CA LEU A 469 13.43 2.30 -2.68
C LEU A 469 12.18 2.86 -1.99
N GLY A 470 11.82 4.07 -2.36
CA GLY A 470 10.65 4.75 -1.88
C GLY A 470 10.03 5.68 -2.92
N ASP A 471 9.03 6.44 -2.50
CA ASP A 471 8.28 7.42 -3.28
C ASP A 471 7.85 8.61 -2.40
N HIS A 472 7.09 9.53 -2.99
CA HIS A 472 6.61 10.78 -2.40
C HIS A 472 7.69 11.78 -1.97
N ALA A 473 8.90 11.72 -2.51
CA ALA A 473 9.87 12.80 -2.37
C ALA A 473 9.55 13.99 -3.28
N ILE A 474 8.84 13.76 -4.38
CA ILE A 474 8.46 14.76 -5.38
C ILE A 474 6.93 14.92 -5.40
N VAL A 475 6.19 13.82 -5.58
CA VAL A 475 4.72 13.82 -5.62
C VAL A 475 4.15 13.62 -4.22
N PRO A 476 3.50 14.62 -3.59
CA PRO A 476 2.98 14.43 -2.24
C PRO A 476 1.75 13.53 -2.21
N ALA A 477 1.40 13.03 -1.03
CA ALA A 477 0.09 12.42 -0.80
C ALA A 477 -1.01 13.46 -1.08
N THR A 478 -1.94 13.13 -1.97
CA THR A 478 -2.95 14.07 -2.46
C THR A 478 -4.05 14.31 -1.44
N GLY A 479 -4.52 15.55 -1.33
CA GLY A 479 -5.72 15.86 -0.58
C GLY A 479 -6.99 15.48 -1.34
N LEU A 480 -8.11 15.34 -0.63
CA LEU A 480 -9.41 14.98 -1.19
C LEU A 480 -10.47 16.02 -0.81
N SER A 481 -11.41 16.27 -1.70
CA SER A 481 -12.54 17.17 -1.46
C SER A 481 -12.13 18.56 -0.97
N GLN A 482 -11.19 19.22 -1.66
CA GLN A 482 -10.55 20.50 -1.29
C GLN A 482 -9.53 20.42 -0.15
N GLY A 483 -9.28 19.23 0.41
CA GLY A 483 -8.14 19.02 1.28
C GLY A 483 -6.82 19.26 0.55
N HIS A 484 -5.83 19.69 1.29
CA HIS A 484 -4.50 20.01 0.79
C HIS A 484 -3.57 18.79 0.91
N PRO A 485 -2.54 18.68 0.06
CA PRO A 485 -1.57 17.60 0.15
C PRO A 485 -0.66 17.72 1.39
N GLY A 486 -0.12 16.59 1.84
CA GLY A 486 0.89 16.52 2.89
C GLY A 486 2.29 16.96 2.41
N LEU A 487 3.22 17.12 3.35
CA LEU A 487 4.63 17.37 3.02
C LEU A 487 5.28 16.12 2.40
N THR A 488 6.16 16.31 1.41
CA THR A 488 6.92 15.22 0.77
C THR A 488 7.99 14.61 1.66
N ALA A 489 8.34 13.36 1.38
CA ALA A 489 9.39 12.61 2.04
C ALA A 489 10.79 13.16 1.69
N LYS A 490 11.76 12.98 2.59
CA LYS A 490 13.16 13.37 2.36
C LYS A 490 14.12 12.34 2.94
N TRP A 491 15.16 12.08 2.17
CA TRP A 491 16.33 11.30 2.56
C TRP A 491 17.55 12.19 2.56
N GLU A 492 18.23 12.21 3.70
CA GLU A 492 19.35 13.09 3.95
C GLU A 492 20.48 12.30 4.61
N LEU A 493 21.68 12.43 4.06
CA LEU A 493 22.91 11.96 4.69
C LEU A 493 23.73 13.16 5.16
N ILE A 494 24.15 13.12 6.42
CA ILE A 494 25.03 14.10 7.04
C ILE A 494 26.35 13.39 7.34
N ARG A 495 27.43 13.81 6.67
CA ARG A 495 28.76 13.21 6.92
C ARG A 495 29.40 13.79 8.18
N SER A 496 30.06 12.92 8.94
CA SER A 496 30.83 13.34 10.12
C SER A 496 31.82 14.46 9.78
N GLY A 497 31.76 15.57 10.52
CA GLY A 497 32.62 16.75 10.33
C GLY A 497 32.25 17.65 9.14
N LYS A 498 31.14 17.39 8.43
CA LYS A 498 30.63 18.26 7.36
C LYS A 498 29.14 18.54 7.58
N ASN A 499 28.77 19.82 7.73
CA ASN A 499 27.37 20.26 7.73
C ASN A 499 26.69 20.17 6.35
N ARG A 500 27.19 19.32 5.44
CA ARG A 500 26.69 19.20 4.08
C ARG A 500 25.70 18.06 3.98
N LEU A 501 24.45 18.43 3.75
CA LEU A 501 23.37 17.53 3.35
C LEU A 501 23.65 16.96 1.96
N ILE A 502 23.65 15.64 1.85
CA ILE A 502 23.69 14.94 0.56
C ILE A 502 22.29 14.37 0.33
N SER A 503 21.60 14.89 -0.67
CA SER A 503 20.35 14.31 -1.17
C SER A 503 20.63 13.35 -2.33
N PRO A 504 19.89 12.24 -2.44
CA PRO A 504 20.07 11.26 -3.52
C PRO A 504 19.73 11.86 -4.88
N ARG A 505 20.40 11.37 -5.95
CA ARG A 505 20.17 11.80 -7.34
C ARG A 505 18.69 11.70 -7.77
N PHE A 506 17.99 10.70 -7.26
CA PHE A 506 16.59 10.39 -7.59
C PHE A 506 15.64 10.71 -6.44
N HIS A 507 16.11 11.43 -5.41
CA HIS A 507 15.39 11.86 -4.21
C HIS A 507 14.87 10.72 -3.31
N SER A 508 14.08 9.80 -3.84
CA SER A 508 13.43 8.69 -3.14
C SER A 508 14.01 7.31 -3.44
N LYS A 509 15.07 7.23 -4.27
CA LYS A 509 15.75 5.97 -4.62
C LYS A 509 17.27 6.10 -4.59
N ALA A 510 17.95 5.07 -4.07
CA ALA A 510 19.40 4.89 -4.17
C ALA A 510 19.81 3.42 -4.05
N THR A 511 21.00 3.12 -4.57
CA THR A 511 21.55 1.76 -4.59
C THR A 511 22.97 1.79 -4.07
N GLY A 512 23.25 1.00 -3.03
CA GLY A 512 24.61 0.73 -2.53
C GLY A 512 25.37 1.99 -2.14
N PHE A 513 24.69 3.04 -1.71
CA PHE A 513 25.32 4.31 -1.36
C PHE A 513 26.28 4.08 -0.19
N SER A 514 27.56 4.41 -0.38
CA SER A 514 28.59 4.15 0.63
C SER A 514 28.44 5.05 1.85
N LEU A 515 28.51 4.42 3.02
CA LEU A 515 28.47 5.06 4.32
C LEU A 515 29.84 5.00 4.98
N SER A 516 30.22 6.11 5.60
CA SER A 516 31.41 6.22 6.44
C SER A 516 31.03 6.10 7.91
N ARG A 517 32.00 5.73 8.73
CA ARG A 517 31.85 5.74 10.19
C ARG A 517 31.37 7.11 10.69
N SER A 518 30.38 7.07 11.58
CA SER A 518 29.72 8.21 12.21
C SER A 518 28.91 9.08 11.25
N ASP A 519 28.59 8.60 10.03
CA ASP A 519 27.58 9.25 9.20
C ASP A 519 26.20 9.14 9.87
N ILE A 520 25.38 10.17 9.66
CA ILE A 520 24.00 10.24 10.16
C ILE A 520 23.05 10.16 8.98
N ILE A 521 22.11 9.23 9.06
CA ILE A 521 21.00 9.11 8.12
C ILE A 521 19.76 9.73 8.77
N ARG A 522 19.14 10.68 8.07
CA ARG A 522 17.88 11.29 8.46
C ARG A 522 16.83 11.03 7.39
N ILE A 523 15.72 10.43 7.82
CA ILE A 523 14.55 10.17 6.99
C ILE A 523 13.40 11.00 7.56
N SER A 524 12.88 11.91 6.75
CA SER A 524 11.65 12.63 7.07
C SER A 524 10.54 12.03 6.23
N THR A 525 9.68 11.21 6.81
CA THR A 525 8.55 10.62 6.08
C THR A 525 7.49 11.68 5.82
N GLN A 526 6.71 11.45 4.77
CA GLN A 526 5.66 12.33 4.31
C GLN A 526 4.43 12.29 5.22
N GLY A 527 3.63 13.35 5.18
CA GLY A 527 2.29 13.33 5.76
C GLY A 527 1.24 12.81 4.78
N GLY A 528 0.07 12.45 5.28
CA GLY A 528 -1.09 12.12 4.45
C GLY A 528 -1.76 13.38 3.90
N GLY A 529 -2.60 13.25 2.88
CA GLY A 529 -3.44 14.34 2.39
C GLY A 529 -4.58 14.67 3.35
N GLY A 530 -5.03 15.93 3.36
CA GLY A 530 -6.22 16.36 4.10
C GLY A 530 -7.52 16.05 3.38
N TYR A 531 -8.63 16.08 4.10
CA TYR A 531 -10.00 15.97 3.58
C TYR A 531 -10.79 17.24 3.89
N GLY A 532 -11.49 17.79 2.90
CA GLY A 532 -12.32 18.98 3.09
C GLY A 532 -11.53 20.28 3.12
N ASP A 533 -12.23 21.42 2.99
CA ASP A 533 -11.62 22.75 3.07
C ASP A 533 -11.03 23.00 4.49
N PRO A 534 -9.72 23.32 4.62
CA PRO A 534 -9.08 23.64 5.89
C PRO A 534 -9.77 24.74 6.70
N LEU A 535 -10.39 25.73 6.04
CA LEU A 535 -11.08 26.82 6.73
C LEU A 535 -12.36 26.36 7.45
N LEU A 536 -12.86 25.16 7.14
CA LEU A 536 -14.00 24.52 7.81
C LEU A 536 -13.59 23.70 9.03
N ARG A 537 -12.28 23.50 9.28
CA ARG A 537 -11.82 22.78 10.48
C ARG A 537 -12.28 23.50 11.74
N SER A 538 -12.72 22.76 12.75
CA SER A 538 -13.08 23.34 14.06
C SER A 538 -11.86 24.05 14.69
N PRO A 539 -11.96 25.33 15.13
CA PRO A 539 -10.88 26.00 15.83
C PRO A 539 -10.39 25.26 17.09
N ASN A 540 -11.28 24.52 17.76
CA ASN A 540 -10.91 23.69 18.92
C ASN A 540 -9.97 22.54 18.53
N LEU A 541 -10.20 21.91 17.37
CA LEU A 541 -9.31 20.87 16.86
C LEU A 541 -7.95 21.45 16.45
N VAL A 542 -7.91 22.68 15.93
CA VAL A 542 -6.65 23.37 15.61
C VAL A 542 -5.87 23.73 16.88
N LEU A 543 -6.55 24.20 17.93
CA LEU A 543 -5.92 24.41 19.24
C LEU A 543 -5.36 23.09 19.79
N GLN A 544 -6.11 21.99 19.69
CA GLN A 544 -5.64 20.67 20.11
C GLN A 544 -4.40 20.22 19.33
N ASP A 545 -4.40 20.34 17.99
CA ASP A 545 -3.23 20.01 17.17
C ASP A 545 -1.99 20.82 17.57
N TYR A 546 -2.17 22.09 17.96
CA TYR A 546 -1.08 22.94 18.45
C TYR A 546 -0.59 22.49 19.83
N LEU A 547 -1.49 22.20 20.77
CA LEU A 547 -1.15 21.72 22.11
C LEU A 547 -0.45 20.36 22.09
N GLU A 548 -0.76 19.52 21.10
CA GLU A 548 -0.10 18.22 20.85
C GLU A 548 1.21 18.36 20.04
N ASP A 549 1.69 19.59 19.81
CA ASP A 549 2.89 19.93 19.04
C ASP A 549 2.91 19.41 17.58
N LYS A 550 1.72 19.09 17.04
CA LYS A 550 1.56 18.60 15.67
C LYS A 550 1.66 19.72 14.65
N ILE A 551 1.22 20.92 15.03
CA ILE A 551 1.30 22.12 14.18
C ILE A 551 1.91 23.31 14.93
N SER A 552 2.48 24.26 14.19
CA SER A 552 2.93 25.55 14.73
C SER A 552 1.84 26.64 14.70
N LEU A 553 2.03 27.73 15.45
CA LEU A 553 1.15 28.91 15.41
C LEU A 553 1.03 29.48 13.98
N ASP A 554 2.16 29.59 13.28
CA ASP A 554 2.18 30.06 11.89
C ASP A 554 1.37 29.15 10.98
N HIS A 555 1.41 27.83 11.21
CA HIS A 555 0.64 26.87 10.43
C HIS A 555 -0.86 26.95 10.75
N ALA A 556 -1.23 27.09 12.03
CA ALA A 556 -2.61 27.33 12.46
C ALA A 556 -3.22 28.55 11.76
N ARG A 557 -2.48 29.68 11.78
CA ARG A 557 -2.90 30.93 11.15
C ARG A 557 -2.94 30.82 9.62
N ALA A 558 -1.89 30.30 9.01
CA ALA A 558 -1.74 30.32 7.55
C ALA A 558 -2.59 29.27 6.81
N LYS A 559 -2.84 28.10 7.43
CA LYS A 559 -3.54 26.99 6.77
C LYS A 559 -5.00 26.87 7.18
N TYR A 560 -5.32 27.13 8.44
CA TYR A 560 -6.69 26.97 8.97
C TYR A 560 -7.39 28.30 9.27
N GLY A 561 -6.68 29.42 9.12
CA GLY A 561 -7.18 30.75 9.45
C GLY A 561 -7.47 30.93 10.94
N VAL A 562 -6.90 30.11 11.83
CA VAL A 562 -7.16 30.15 13.27
C VAL A 562 -6.05 30.94 13.96
N VAL A 563 -6.45 31.89 14.79
CA VAL A 563 -5.55 32.70 15.59
C VAL A 563 -5.57 32.20 17.02
N LEU A 564 -4.39 31.82 17.51
CA LEU A 564 -4.17 31.43 18.90
C LEU A 564 -3.29 32.48 19.58
N ASP A 565 -3.69 32.94 20.76
CA ASP A 565 -3.02 33.99 21.54
C ASP A 565 -2.98 33.68 23.04
N GLY A 566 -2.18 34.43 23.80
CA GLY A 566 -2.08 34.28 25.25
C GLY A 566 -1.19 33.12 25.74
N ILE A 567 -1.05 33.03 27.07
CA ILE A 567 -0.35 31.95 27.79
C ILE A 567 -1.24 31.55 28.99
N PRO A 568 -1.87 30.35 28.99
CA PRO A 568 -1.85 29.34 27.93
C PRO A 568 -2.56 29.83 26.65
N PRO A 569 -2.26 29.22 25.48
CA PRO A 569 -2.85 29.63 24.21
C PRO A 569 -4.37 29.39 24.21
N THR A 570 -5.11 30.41 23.81
CA THR A 570 -6.56 30.41 23.64
C THR A 570 -6.95 30.78 22.22
N ILE A 571 -8.17 30.45 21.81
CA ILE A 571 -8.68 30.77 20.47
C ILE A 571 -9.20 32.22 20.47
N ASN A 572 -8.62 33.06 19.62
CA ASN A 572 -9.18 34.36 19.32
C ASN A 572 -10.23 34.23 18.21
N LEU A 573 -11.51 34.11 18.60
CA LEU A 573 -12.61 33.86 17.67
C LEU A 573 -12.85 35.03 16.70
N GLU A 574 -12.71 36.27 17.15
CA GLU A 574 -12.92 37.46 16.33
C GLU A 574 -11.88 37.56 15.21
N GLU A 575 -10.60 37.45 15.55
CA GLU A 575 -9.53 37.43 14.56
C GLU A 575 -9.60 36.20 13.66
N THR A 576 -9.96 35.04 14.20
CA THR A 576 -10.15 33.80 13.41
C THR A 576 -11.22 33.99 12.34
N ASN A 577 -12.38 34.55 12.69
CA ASN A 577 -13.46 34.79 11.74
C ASN A 577 -13.07 35.82 10.66
N THR A 578 -12.40 36.89 11.07
CA THR A 578 -11.89 37.92 10.15
C THR A 578 -10.85 37.35 9.19
N LEU A 579 -9.90 36.56 9.71
CA LEU A 579 -8.85 35.94 8.93
C LEU A 579 -9.42 34.91 7.96
N ARG A 580 -10.34 34.04 8.39
CA ARG A 580 -11.01 33.07 7.50
C ARG A 580 -11.77 33.75 6.37
N THR A 581 -12.50 34.82 6.67
CA THR A 581 -13.18 35.63 5.64
C THR A 581 -12.18 36.20 4.63
N THR A 582 -11.07 36.76 5.13
CA THR A 582 -10.00 37.32 4.28
C THR A 582 -9.34 36.24 3.42
N LEU A 583 -9.08 35.05 3.98
CA LEU A 583 -8.47 33.93 3.26
C LEU A 583 -9.42 33.36 2.21
N ASP A 584 -10.70 33.22 2.52
CA ASP A 584 -11.71 32.74 1.56
C ASP A 584 -11.90 33.72 0.40
N GLN A 585 -11.87 35.03 0.66
CA GLN A 585 -11.89 36.09 -0.37
C GLN A 585 -10.62 36.13 -1.24
N LYS A 586 -9.47 35.68 -0.72
CA LYS A 586 -8.20 35.61 -1.46
C LYS A 586 -8.10 34.39 -2.38
N LYS A 587 -9.00 33.41 -2.25
CA LYS A 587 -9.03 32.27 -3.16
C LYS A 587 -9.35 32.77 -4.57
N LEU A 588 -8.54 32.35 -5.56
CA LEU A 588 -8.71 32.79 -6.94
C LEU A 588 -9.87 32.02 -7.57
N THR A 589 -10.70 32.76 -8.30
CA THR A 589 -11.89 32.27 -8.99
C THR A 589 -11.63 32.35 -10.50
N LEU A 590 -11.40 31.21 -11.14
CA LEU A 590 -11.12 31.12 -12.58
C LEU A 590 -12.40 30.72 -13.33
N ASN A 591 -12.76 31.44 -14.39
CA ASN A 591 -13.88 31.10 -15.28
C ASN A 591 -13.38 30.20 -16.42
N ILE A 592 -14.06 29.09 -16.66
CA ILE A 592 -13.69 28.10 -17.70
C ILE A 592 -14.82 27.98 -18.74
N SER A 593 -14.49 28.03 -20.04
CA SER A 593 -15.40 27.70 -21.14
C SER A 593 -14.99 26.37 -21.78
N ILE A 594 -15.92 25.42 -21.88
CA ILE A 594 -15.68 24.10 -22.50
C ILE A 594 -16.36 24.09 -23.87
N LYS A 595 -15.60 23.97 -24.97
CA LYS A 595 -16.16 23.67 -26.29
C LYS A 595 -16.21 22.17 -26.49
N ALA A 596 -17.41 21.62 -26.61
CA ALA A 596 -17.61 20.20 -26.93
C ALA A 596 -17.06 19.89 -28.34
N VAL A 597 -16.11 18.96 -28.42
CA VAL A 597 -15.80 18.26 -29.67
C VAL A 597 -16.10 16.78 -29.44
N ARG A 598 -17.21 16.30 -30.00
CA ARG A 598 -17.57 14.88 -30.05
C ARG A 598 -16.62 14.14 -31.00
N LYS A 599 -15.38 13.88 -30.57
CA LYS A 599 -14.52 12.86 -31.19
C LYS A 599 -13.71 12.15 -30.11
N PHE A 600 -14.03 10.88 -29.90
CA PHE A 600 -13.15 9.91 -29.25
C PHE A 600 -11.92 9.69 -30.15
N SER A 601 -10.73 9.92 -29.62
CA SER A 601 -9.48 9.43 -30.23
C SER A 601 -8.60 8.91 -29.10
N ASN A 602 -8.25 7.62 -29.14
CA ASN A 602 -7.39 6.93 -28.17
C ASN A 602 -7.82 7.04 -26.70
N GLY A 603 -9.13 7.01 -26.42
CA GLY A 603 -9.65 6.99 -25.04
C GLY A 603 -9.52 8.31 -24.27
N VAL A 604 -9.22 9.43 -24.94
CA VAL A 604 -9.15 10.77 -24.33
C VAL A 604 -10.15 11.71 -24.98
N ARG A 605 -10.95 12.41 -24.16
CA ARG A 605 -11.74 13.58 -24.61
C ARG A 605 -10.79 14.78 -24.72
N VAL A 606 -10.57 15.30 -25.92
CA VAL A 606 -9.72 16.49 -26.16
C VAL A 606 -10.60 17.74 -26.25
N GLY A 607 -10.46 18.66 -25.29
CA GLY A 607 -11.03 20.00 -25.32
C GLY A 607 -9.93 21.07 -25.40
N TYR A 608 -10.18 22.16 -26.13
CA TYR A 608 -9.30 23.33 -26.19
C TYR A 608 -9.98 24.53 -25.52
N LEU A 609 -9.24 25.26 -24.69
CA LEU A 609 -9.69 26.51 -24.07
C LEU A 609 -9.63 27.66 -25.07
N ASN A 610 -10.75 28.38 -25.19
CA ASN A 610 -10.80 29.73 -25.74
C ASN A 610 -11.81 30.52 -24.90
N LEU A 611 -11.35 31.53 -24.17
CA LEU A 611 -12.20 32.51 -23.50
C LEU A 611 -12.81 33.42 -24.58
N PRO A 612 -14.09 33.85 -24.58
CA PRO A 612 -15.25 33.53 -23.73
C PRO A 612 -16.46 32.95 -24.53
N THR A 613 -17.35 32.20 -23.85
CA THR A 613 -18.85 32.18 -23.91
C THR A 613 -19.40 30.84 -23.39
N VAL A 614 -20.60 30.91 -22.80
CA VAL A 614 -21.19 29.98 -21.83
C VAL A 614 -21.99 28.86 -22.50
N ASP A 615 -21.92 27.64 -21.94
CA ASP A 615 -22.91 26.57 -22.14
C ASP A 615 -23.60 26.27 -20.79
N PRO A 616 -24.94 26.29 -20.71
CA PRO A 616 -25.69 26.07 -19.48
C PRO A 616 -25.81 24.60 -19.01
N THR A 617 -25.19 23.59 -19.65
CA THR A 617 -25.43 22.18 -19.29
C THR A 617 -24.38 21.49 -18.40
N LEU A 618 -23.56 22.21 -17.64
CA LEU A 618 -22.62 21.59 -16.68
C LEU A 618 -23.28 21.38 -15.31
N THR A 619 -23.36 20.13 -14.87
CA THR A 619 -23.90 19.68 -13.58
C THR A 619 -22.83 19.71 -12.47
N ASP A 620 -23.28 19.74 -11.21
CA ASP A 620 -22.57 20.10 -9.96
C ASP A 620 -21.33 19.25 -9.56
N ARG A 621 -20.74 18.42 -10.45
CA ARG A 621 -19.62 17.53 -10.13
C ARG A 621 -18.68 17.35 -11.33
N ALA A 622 -17.46 17.91 -11.28
CA ALA A 622 -16.46 17.69 -12.33
C ALA A 622 -15.05 17.46 -11.75
N LEU A 623 -14.31 16.53 -12.33
CA LEU A 623 -12.87 16.38 -12.12
C LEU A 623 -12.13 17.27 -13.11
N VAL A 624 -11.06 17.93 -12.68
CA VAL A 624 -10.30 18.86 -13.52
C VAL A 624 -8.82 18.57 -13.46
N GLN A 625 -8.30 18.08 -14.57
CA GLN A 625 -6.92 17.77 -14.81
C GLN A 625 -6.17 18.97 -15.40
N VAL A 626 -5.28 19.59 -14.64
CA VAL A 626 -4.51 20.76 -15.04
C VAL A 626 -3.18 20.34 -15.71
N TYR A 627 -2.95 20.76 -16.95
CA TYR A 627 -1.72 20.62 -17.72
C TYR A 627 -0.82 21.85 -17.59
N LEU A 628 0.46 21.63 -17.34
CA LEU A 628 1.42 22.71 -17.09
C LEU A 628 2.43 22.79 -18.23
N PRO A 629 2.69 23.95 -18.84
CA PRO A 629 3.67 24.06 -19.92
C PRO A 629 5.11 23.74 -19.47
N GLU A 630 5.38 23.86 -18.17
CA GLU A 630 6.71 23.70 -17.57
C GLU A 630 6.89 22.34 -16.86
N ILE A 631 5.82 21.51 -16.78
CA ILE A 631 5.87 20.15 -16.24
C ILE A 631 5.34 19.19 -17.31
N SER A 632 6.10 18.16 -17.64
CA SER A 632 5.80 17.26 -18.76
C SER A 632 4.48 16.47 -18.64
N ASN A 633 3.80 16.51 -17.48
CA ASN A 633 2.61 15.72 -17.16
C ASN A 633 1.56 16.53 -16.37
N PRO A 634 0.26 16.24 -16.55
CA PRO A 634 -0.83 16.95 -15.87
C PRO A 634 -1.02 16.57 -14.40
N VAL A 635 -1.64 17.46 -13.62
CA VAL A 635 -2.05 17.29 -12.22
C VAL A 635 -3.57 17.18 -12.16
N VAL A 636 -4.13 16.14 -11.52
CA VAL A 636 -5.59 16.01 -11.33
C VAL A 636 -6.03 16.77 -10.08
N LEU A 637 -6.94 17.73 -10.24
CA LEU A 637 -7.65 18.45 -9.18
C LEU A 637 -9.12 18.06 -9.21
N ARG A 638 -9.74 17.77 -8.06
CA ARG A 638 -11.19 17.58 -7.96
C ARG A 638 -11.87 18.92 -7.70
N ILE A 639 -12.78 19.34 -8.57
CA ILE A 639 -13.59 20.54 -8.34
C ILE A 639 -14.86 20.15 -7.61
N ILE A 640 -15.11 20.82 -6.48
CA ILE A 640 -16.41 20.79 -5.82
C ILE A 640 -17.04 22.15 -6.06
N HIS A 641 -18.15 22.18 -6.81
CA HIS A 641 -18.93 23.39 -7.04
C HIS A 641 -19.62 23.82 -5.73
N LYS A 642 -19.48 25.11 -5.35
CA LYS A 642 -20.31 25.71 -4.29
C LYS A 642 -21.56 26.27 -4.97
N ALA A 643 -22.75 25.90 -4.49
CA ALA A 643 -24.05 26.33 -5.05
C ALA A 643 -24.23 27.86 -5.22
N SER A 644 -23.40 28.68 -4.58
CA SER A 644 -23.37 30.14 -4.70
C SER A 644 -22.50 30.68 -5.85
N LEU A 645 -21.77 29.83 -6.57
CA LEU A 645 -20.92 30.20 -7.70
C LEU A 645 -21.59 29.81 -9.03
N PRO A 646 -21.32 30.53 -10.14
CA PRO A 646 -21.74 30.09 -11.47
C PRO A 646 -21.22 28.68 -11.79
N ALA A 647 -21.95 27.87 -12.57
CA ALA A 647 -21.61 26.48 -12.90
C ALA A 647 -20.23 26.29 -13.58
N ASN A 648 -19.63 27.37 -14.07
CA ASN A 648 -18.42 27.43 -14.89
C ASN A 648 -17.22 28.08 -14.17
N THR A 649 -17.19 28.00 -12.84
CA THR A 649 -16.24 28.73 -12.01
C THR A 649 -15.46 27.78 -11.08
N LEU A 650 -14.12 27.77 -11.20
CA LEU A 650 -13.19 26.98 -10.39
C LEU A 650 -12.51 27.86 -9.34
N GLN A 651 -12.59 27.47 -8.06
CA GLN A 651 -11.88 28.15 -6.97
C GLN A 651 -10.62 27.36 -6.60
N ILE A 652 -9.42 27.96 -6.74
CA ILE A 652 -8.14 27.34 -6.36
C ILE A 652 -7.40 28.26 -5.37
N ASP A 653 -6.83 27.70 -4.31
CA ASP A 653 -5.93 28.40 -3.39
C ASP A 653 -4.58 28.73 -4.09
N LYS A 654 -4.01 29.91 -3.81
CA LYS A 654 -2.69 30.34 -4.32
C LYS A 654 -1.55 29.38 -3.94
N GLN A 655 -1.62 28.68 -2.80
CA GLN A 655 -0.67 27.64 -2.42
C GLN A 655 -0.82 26.37 -3.25
N MET A 656 -2.04 25.96 -3.59
CA MET A 656 -2.28 24.86 -4.53
C MET A 656 -1.77 25.26 -5.93
N ALA A 657 -2.02 26.51 -6.34
CA ALA A 657 -1.46 27.06 -7.57
C ALA A 657 0.08 27.04 -7.57
N ASN A 658 0.75 27.45 -6.49
CA ASN A 658 2.21 27.42 -6.38
C ASN A 658 2.77 26.00 -6.30
N LEU A 659 2.14 25.10 -5.55
CA LEU A 659 2.59 23.71 -5.39
C LEU A 659 2.51 22.92 -6.70
N PHE A 660 1.48 23.21 -7.49
CA PHE A 660 1.30 22.65 -8.82
C PHE A 660 1.83 23.58 -9.92
N LEU A 661 2.66 24.58 -9.62
CA LEU A 661 3.26 25.51 -10.61
C LEU A 661 2.27 26.10 -11.63
N LEU A 662 1.01 26.33 -11.23
CA LEU A 662 -0.03 26.91 -12.07
C LEU A 662 0.31 28.38 -12.39
N THR A 663 0.59 28.66 -13.66
CA THR A 663 0.72 30.00 -14.23
C THR A 663 -0.54 30.39 -15.02
N GLU A 664 -0.67 31.66 -15.42
CA GLU A 664 -1.70 32.13 -16.37
C GLU A 664 -1.67 31.38 -17.72
N LYS A 665 -0.58 30.67 -18.03
CA LYS A 665 -0.41 29.87 -19.25
C LYS A 665 -0.75 28.38 -19.07
N SER A 666 -1.18 27.97 -17.87
CA SER A 666 -1.53 26.58 -17.58
C SER A 666 -2.75 26.16 -18.37
N ARG A 667 -2.66 25.01 -19.04
CA ARG A 667 -3.78 24.39 -19.74
C ARG A 667 -4.58 23.57 -18.74
N ILE A 668 -5.90 23.47 -18.88
CA ILE A 668 -6.73 22.72 -17.96
C ILE A 668 -7.68 21.84 -18.78
N ILE A 669 -7.66 20.54 -18.53
CA ILE A 669 -8.61 19.54 -19.04
C ILE A 669 -9.67 19.32 -17.97
N VAL A 670 -10.93 19.57 -18.28
CA VAL A 670 -12.06 19.30 -17.40
C VAL A 670 -12.73 18.01 -17.85
N GLN A 671 -12.81 17.02 -16.97
CA GLN A 671 -13.59 15.80 -17.16
C GLN A 671 -14.92 15.95 -16.40
N PRO A 672 -16.05 16.10 -17.10
CA PRO A 672 -17.36 16.03 -16.45
C PRO A 672 -17.51 14.66 -15.79
N LEU A 673 -18.03 14.60 -14.57
CA LEU A 673 -18.65 13.37 -14.08
C LEU A 673 -20.02 13.32 -14.77
N GLU A 674 -20.27 12.27 -15.56
CA GLU A 674 -21.58 12.08 -16.20
C GLU A 674 -22.68 11.86 -15.16
#